data_AF-A0A0C3BWY2-F1
#
_entry.id   AF-A0A0C3BWY2-F1
#
_cell.length_a   1.000
_cell.length_b   1.000
_cell.length_c   1.000
_cell.angle_alpha   90.00
_cell.angle_beta   90.00
_cell.angle_gamma   90.00
#
_symmetry.space_group_name_H-M   'P 1'
#
loop_
_entity.id
_entity.type
_entity.pdbx_description
1 polymer ?
#
loop_
_entity_poly.entity_id
_entity_poly.type
_entity_poly.pdbx_seq_one_letter_code
_entity_poly.pdbx_strand_id
1 'polypeptide(L)'
;MSRKSSSAPTLPQGYVADPSAPTMLRYQASLPKLPVPSLESTCAKYLESVQPLVTPAEYSKTQTAVSDFLSSPLAGELQKRLKDRAAGSTSWLSEWWNDVAYMGYPDPVVVYVSYFYVHLDDKLRRDPAKRAASLIKAMLPFRELVESGRLEPEKVRGAPLCMASYKWLFHSTRYPVKPSDTAEKFDPKTNNHIVVLRKNRFFVVPLADASGREFSASEIQAQLNNIISHAGSQAHPTPIGALTGDNRDLWTDARAALVAASPSGKNAQLLKKIDSAMIVLALDDTKPITREDISWGTWVGDGRNRWYDKHQLVVYDNGRSGFLGEHSCMDGTPTLRMNEFVLASIAHGKVDLAPEQVDTSKLPQVQELVFEIDSKVQQLVKDSEKRFDELVGAHDLHVLQYEGFGKNFTKHHKTSPDAAAQLIKQLAFHKMFNRPGVTYESAQTRKFQLGRTEVIRSASNESGAWAQAMLDPSVTDPVHLRSLFSRAAARHIQYANWAADGQGVDRHLFGLKRLLKDGESVPEIYSDPSFSKSNHWELSTSQLSSPYFDGWGYGEVVPDGYGLSYSIGDDYIRWTITSLKRDTQVLKHYLAEAATELLSIPLTVVQGSENCLFWDVHEHWKFWDSEVAFQYVLSYGYTLYRVQEDFSTIPRLPVEDFTEAQYPFAYSDAQTWRDWAAPFQTSACSSKVLFAQDAQNRHVAIKIVRANSDEYRILRFLKEQRLETLQENYVLPVLDLLPADGFWLVVMPRRATSGIFDFSLAESVQALIYLHEHNIIHRDIKVDNVLVNHFGADPTLEHNALRSELRSDGKLTYALFDFDISIMAPPDAKKGEYRLPYQMSWWGSFNQPRDTAQGEFDYDPFAFDVGMMGSEFCQQYQEYTTLIPILAPLLDRMTTRDIQRRPTAVQALELFEELYKELTEEQLQSMTYQVKKKYRQVYDTFEDGN
;
A
#
# COMPACT_ATOMS: atom_id res chain seq x y z
N MET A 1 17.34 23.85 24.53
CA MET A 1 17.22 24.27 23.12
C MET A 1 15.75 24.30 22.76
N SER A 2 15.23 25.50 22.48
CA SER A 2 13.84 25.76 22.09
C SER A 2 13.52 25.04 20.77
N ARG A 3 12.58 24.09 20.80
CA ARG A 3 12.01 23.52 19.57
C ARG A 3 11.10 24.58 18.96
N LYS A 4 11.52 25.10 17.80
CA LYS A 4 10.66 25.91 16.91
C LYS A 4 9.32 25.20 16.72
N SER A 5 8.23 25.93 16.90
CA SER A 5 6.88 25.45 16.59
C SER A 5 6.80 25.10 15.11
N SER A 6 6.70 23.81 14.80
CA SER A 6 6.31 23.36 13.46
C SER A 6 4.91 23.90 13.19
N SER A 7 4.74 24.65 12.09
CA SER A 7 3.44 24.96 11.53
C SER A 7 2.58 23.68 11.47
N ALA A 8 1.31 23.79 11.82
CA ALA A 8 0.38 22.69 11.72
C ALA A 8 0.41 22.16 10.26
N PRO A 9 0.52 20.83 10.04
CA PRO A 9 0.54 20.29 8.69
C PRO A 9 -0.73 20.72 7.96
N THR A 10 -0.54 21.44 6.85
CA THR A 10 -1.60 21.93 5.98
C THR A 10 -2.44 20.73 5.54
N LEU A 11 -3.77 20.82 5.67
CA LEU A 11 -4.67 19.78 5.20
C LEU A 11 -4.45 19.55 3.69
N PRO A 12 -4.44 18.29 3.21
CA PRO A 12 -4.38 18.03 1.77
C PRO A 12 -5.55 18.67 1.04
N GLN A 13 -5.40 18.96 -0.26
CA GLN A 13 -6.47 19.55 -1.07
C GLN A 13 -7.73 18.65 -1.05
N GLY A 14 -8.92 19.28 -1.00
CA GLY A 14 -10.21 18.59 -1.01
C GLY A 14 -10.84 18.35 0.36
N TYR A 15 -10.07 18.41 1.46
CA TYR A 15 -10.61 18.29 2.81
C TYR A 15 -10.99 19.65 3.39
N VAL A 16 -12.24 19.80 3.82
CA VAL A 16 -12.80 21.04 4.37
C VAL A 16 -13.40 20.73 5.74
N ALA A 17 -12.97 21.46 6.76
CA ALA A 17 -13.59 21.37 8.08
C ALA A 17 -14.96 22.06 8.04
N ASP A 18 -16.02 21.33 8.35
CA ASP A 18 -17.34 21.85 8.63
C ASP A 18 -17.37 22.45 10.04
N PRO A 19 -17.49 23.79 10.19
CA PRO A 19 -17.50 24.44 11.50
C PRO A 19 -18.79 24.18 12.29
N SER A 20 -19.85 23.68 11.64
CA SER A 20 -21.12 23.33 12.30
C SER A 20 -21.12 21.91 12.88
N ALA A 21 -20.23 21.05 12.40
CA ALA A 21 -20.08 19.69 12.90
C ALA A 21 -19.22 19.66 14.18
N PRO A 22 -19.46 18.69 15.10
CA PRO A 22 -18.57 18.46 16.24
C PRO A 22 -17.13 18.23 15.78
N THR A 23 -16.15 18.65 16.59
CA THR A 23 -14.71 18.53 16.32
C THR A 23 -14.30 17.17 15.72
N MET A 24 -14.80 16.08 16.30
CA MET A 24 -14.51 14.70 15.86
C MET A 24 -15.01 14.39 14.45
N LEU A 25 -16.09 15.05 14.03
CA LEU A 25 -16.78 14.79 12.78
C LEU A 25 -16.58 15.90 11.73
N ARG A 26 -15.78 16.93 12.03
CA ARG A 26 -15.63 18.13 11.19
C ARG A 26 -15.19 17.87 9.75
N TYR A 27 -14.53 16.75 9.46
CA TYR A 27 -14.11 16.43 8.08
C TYR A 27 -15.06 15.46 7.35
N GLN A 28 -16.08 14.94 8.02
CA GLN A 28 -16.90 13.82 7.50
C GLN A 28 -17.58 14.15 6.18
N ALA A 29 -18.10 15.37 6.04
CA ALA A 29 -18.77 15.82 4.81
C ALA A 29 -17.78 15.97 3.63
N SER A 30 -16.53 16.31 3.89
CA SER A 30 -15.49 16.50 2.85
C SER A 30 -14.71 15.23 2.51
N LEU A 31 -14.86 14.15 3.27
CA LEU A 31 -14.23 12.88 2.91
C LEU A 31 -14.76 12.42 1.54
N PRO A 32 -13.92 11.83 0.67
CA PRO A 32 -14.40 11.24 -0.57
C PRO A 32 -15.39 10.09 -0.28
N LYS A 33 -16.34 9.86 -1.17
CA LYS A 33 -17.16 8.64 -1.15
C LYS A 33 -16.30 7.43 -1.56
N LEU A 34 -16.67 6.24 -1.07
CA LEU A 34 -16.01 5.00 -1.48
C LEU A 34 -16.19 4.81 -2.99
N PRO A 35 -15.11 4.68 -3.78
CA PRO A 35 -15.21 4.55 -5.23
C PRO A 35 -15.83 3.21 -5.63
N VAL A 36 -16.29 3.14 -6.88
CA VAL A 36 -16.65 1.89 -7.56
C VAL A 36 -15.58 1.66 -8.64
N PRO A 37 -14.71 0.64 -8.51
CA PRO A 37 -13.69 0.34 -9.52
C PRO A 37 -14.33 0.01 -10.88
N SER A 38 -13.54 0.08 -11.96
CA SER A 38 -14.01 -0.42 -13.27
C SER A 38 -14.05 -1.95 -13.27
N LEU A 39 -14.90 -2.54 -14.13
CA LEU A 39 -14.99 -3.99 -14.26
C LEU A 39 -13.66 -4.58 -14.76
N GLU A 40 -13.04 -3.93 -15.75
CA GLU A 40 -11.79 -4.34 -16.38
C GLU A 40 -10.66 -4.35 -15.34
N SER A 41 -10.56 -3.30 -14.52
CA SER A 41 -9.55 -3.21 -13.46
C SER A 41 -9.73 -4.31 -12.41
N THR A 42 -10.95 -4.56 -11.96
CA THR A 42 -11.25 -5.61 -10.99
C THR A 42 -11.01 -7.01 -11.56
N CYS A 43 -11.43 -7.27 -12.80
CA CYS A 43 -11.24 -8.56 -13.46
C CYS A 43 -9.76 -8.87 -13.73
N ALA A 44 -8.97 -7.88 -14.15
CA ALA A 44 -7.52 -8.05 -14.32
C ALA A 44 -6.82 -8.41 -13.01
N LYS A 45 -7.12 -7.67 -11.92
CA LYS A 45 -6.56 -7.97 -10.59
C LYS A 45 -7.05 -9.30 -10.03
N TYR A 46 -8.30 -9.66 -10.28
CA TYR A 46 -8.86 -10.96 -9.89
C TYR A 46 -8.05 -12.09 -10.54
N LEU A 47 -7.86 -12.05 -11.87
CA LEU A 47 -7.05 -13.02 -12.59
C LEU A 47 -5.61 -13.08 -12.06
N GLU A 48 -4.96 -11.93 -11.83
CA GLU A 48 -3.61 -11.89 -11.24
C GLU A 48 -3.56 -12.59 -9.87
N SER A 49 -4.57 -12.37 -9.03
CA SER A 49 -4.62 -12.92 -7.68
C SER A 49 -5.00 -14.41 -7.61
N VAL A 50 -5.69 -14.93 -8.64
CA VAL A 50 -6.09 -16.34 -8.73
C VAL A 50 -4.99 -17.20 -9.30
N GLN A 51 -4.22 -16.67 -10.26
CA GLN A 51 -3.15 -17.40 -10.96
C GLN A 51 -2.21 -18.20 -10.05
N PRO A 52 -1.69 -17.68 -8.92
CA PRO A 52 -0.79 -18.45 -8.06
C PRO A 52 -1.49 -19.59 -7.30
N LEU A 53 -2.83 -19.62 -7.27
CA LEU A 53 -3.62 -20.54 -6.46
C LEU A 53 -4.13 -21.75 -7.24
N VAL A 54 -3.99 -21.76 -8.57
CA VAL A 54 -4.65 -22.72 -9.45
C VAL A 54 -3.68 -23.30 -10.48
N THR A 55 -4.04 -24.45 -11.04
CA THR A 55 -3.30 -25.05 -12.16
C THR A 55 -3.50 -24.24 -13.45
N PRO A 56 -2.61 -24.38 -14.45
CA PRO A 56 -2.79 -23.70 -15.75
C PRO A 56 -4.14 -24.02 -16.44
N ALA A 57 -4.65 -25.24 -16.29
CA ALA A 57 -5.93 -25.65 -16.86
C ALA A 57 -7.12 -25.00 -16.15
N GLU A 58 -7.09 -24.90 -14.83
CA GLU A 58 -8.08 -24.15 -14.04
C GLU A 58 -8.01 -22.65 -14.36
N TYR A 59 -6.80 -22.09 -14.46
CA TYR A 59 -6.60 -20.68 -14.80
C TYR A 59 -7.20 -20.32 -16.17
N SER A 60 -6.98 -21.16 -17.18
CA SER A 60 -7.55 -20.96 -18.53
C SER A 60 -9.09 -20.95 -18.51
N LYS A 61 -9.71 -21.79 -17.67
CA LYS A 61 -11.17 -21.75 -17.46
C LYS A 61 -11.61 -20.45 -16.78
N THR A 62 -10.90 -20.03 -15.74
CA THR A 62 -11.16 -18.74 -15.07
C THR A 62 -11.01 -17.56 -16.03
N GLN A 63 -9.99 -17.55 -16.88
CA GLN A 63 -9.82 -16.52 -17.92
C GLN A 63 -11.02 -16.46 -18.87
N THR A 64 -11.54 -17.62 -19.26
CA THR A 64 -12.75 -17.71 -20.10
C THR A 64 -13.97 -17.15 -19.37
N ALA A 65 -14.23 -17.60 -18.13
CA ALA A 65 -15.36 -17.11 -17.32
C ALA A 65 -15.28 -15.59 -17.05
N VAL A 66 -14.08 -15.05 -16.85
CA VAL A 66 -13.86 -13.61 -16.68
C VAL A 66 -14.08 -12.85 -17.99
N SER A 67 -13.60 -13.37 -19.12
CA SER A 67 -13.81 -12.78 -20.45
C SER A 67 -15.31 -12.74 -20.80
N ASP A 68 -16.03 -13.82 -20.52
CA ASP A 68 -17.46 -13.93 -20.74
C ASP A 68 -18.24 -13.00 -19.82
N PHE A 69 -17.82 -12.86 -18.56
CA PHE A 69 -18.39 -11.89 -17.63
C PHE A 69 -18.18 -10.45 -18.12
N LEU A 70 -16.96 -10.07 -18.51
CA LEU A 70 -16.66 -8.73 -19.04
C LEU A 70 -17.46 -8.39 -20.30
N SER A 71 -17.70 -9.37 -21.16
CA SER A 71 -18.46 -9.22 -22.40
C SER A 71 -19.98 -9.27 -22.19
N SER A 72 -20.43 -9.65 -21.00
CA SER A 72 -21.85 -9.85 -20.72
C SER A 72 -22.61 -8.52 -20.54
N PRO A 73 -23.77 -8.33 -21.21
CA PRO A 73 -24.65 -7.19 -20.96
C PRO A 73 -25.07 -7.07 -19.49
N LEU A 74 -25.22 -8.21 -18.80
CA LEU A 74 -25.59 -8.23 -17.39
C LEU A 74 -24.50 -7.64 -16.51
N ALA A 75 -23.21 -7.89 -16.78
CA ALA A 75 -22.12 -7.31 -16.01
C ALA A 75 -22.10 -5.78 -16.13
N GLY A 76 -22.29 -5.26 -17.35
CA GLY A 76 -22.42 -3.81 -17.57
C GLY A 76 -23.61 -3.20 -16.83
N GLU A 77 -24.74 -3.90 -16.79
CA GLU A 77 -25.92 -3.48 -16.04
C GLU A 77 -25.71 -3.54 -14.51
N LEU A 78 -25.05 -4.58 -13.97
CA LEU A 78 -24.68 -4.65 -12.56
C LEU A 78 -23.72 -3.52 -12.17
N GLN A 79 -22.75 -3.21 -13.03
CA GLN A 79 -21.83 -2.08 -12.82
C GLN A 79 -22.56 -0.74 -12.80
N LYS A 80 -23.53 -0.55 -13.70
CA LYS A 80 -24.38 0.64 -13.72
C LYS A 80 -25.20 0.75 -12.43
N ARG A 81 -25.88 -0.32 -12.00
CA ARG A 81 -26.64 -0.34 -10.75
C ARG A 81 -25.77 -0.03 -9.52
N LEU A 82 -24.53 -0.50 -9.50
CA LEU A 82 -23.61 -0.23 -8.40
C LEU A 82 -23.18 1.24 -8.37
N LYS A 83 -22.90 1.83 -9.54
CA LYS A 83 -22.63 3.26 -9.67
C LYS A 83 -23.84 4.10 -9.26
N ASP A 84 -25.05 3.71 -9.64
CA ASP A 84 -26.29 4.38 -9.25
C ASP A 84 -26.48 4.32 -7.72
N ARG A 85 -26.22 3.16 -7.09
CA ARG A 85 -26.21 3.02 -5.62
C ARG A 85 -25.16 3.91 -4.97
N ALA A 86 -23.94 3.96 -5.52
CA ALA A 86 -22.87 4.81 -4.99
C ALA A 86 -23.20 6.31 -5.10
N ALA A 87 -23.86 6.73 -6.18
CA ALA A 87 -24.35 8.10 -6.33
C ALA A 87 -25.43 8.42 -5.28
N GLY A 88 -26.39 7.51 -5.08
CA GLY A 88 -27.54 7.68 -4.18
C GLY A 88 -27.29 7.44 -2.69
N SER A 89 -26.08 7.05 -2.27
CA SER A 89 -25.76 6.74 -0.87
C SER A 89 -24.47 7.43 -0.39
N THR A 90 -24.26 7.49 0.94
CA THR A 90 -23.00 7.96 1.54
C THR A 90 -21.86 6.96 1.28
N SER A 91 -22.18 5.67 1.34
CA SER A 91 -21.29 4.56 1.01
C SER A 91 -22.15 3.44 0.44
N TRP A 92 -21.78 2.92 -0.73
CA TRP A 92 -22.51 1.83 -1.36
C TRP A 92 -22.35 0.50 -0.61
N LEU A 93 -21.31 0.38 0.22
CA LEU A 93 -20.89 -0.87 0.86
C LEU A 93 -21.35 -1.01 2.32
N SER A 94 -21.34 0.07 3.11
CA SER A 94 -21.35 -0.02 4.58
C SER A 94 -22.54 -0.79 5.15
N GLU A 95 -23.76 -0.51 4.67
CA GLU A 95 -24.99 -1.22 5.06
C GLU A 95 -24.91 -2.72 4.76
N TRP A 96 -24.57 -3.08 3.51
CA TRP A 96 -24.46 -4.47 3.09
C TRP A 96 -23.37 -5.23 3.83
N TRP A 97 -22.24 -4.58 4.11
CA TRP A 97 -21.13 -5.22 4.80
C TRP A 97 -21.43 -5.43 6.29
N ASN A 98 -22.06 -4.45 6.95
CA ASN A 98 -22.50 -4.60 8.34
C ASN A 98 -23.49 -5.76 8.50
N ASP A 99 -24.41 -5.90 7.54
CA ASP A 99 -25.40 -6.98 7.50
C ASP A 99 -24.73 -8.34 7.23
N VAL A 100 -24.16 -8.53 6.03
CA VAL A 100 -23.70 -9.85 5.57
C VAL A 100 -22.52 -10.40 6.39
N ALA A 101 -21.55 -9.55 6.73
CA ALA A 101 -20.33 -10.03 7.39
C ALA A 101 -20.51 -10.18 8.91
N TYR A 102 -21.54 -9.59 9.51
CA TYR A 102 -21.65 -9.52 10.97
C TYR A 102 -23.07 -9.68 11.52
N MET A 103 -24.00 -8.76 11.20
CA MET A 103 -25.31 -8.70 11.87
C MET A 103 -26.24 -9.84 11.46
N GLY A 104 -26.25 -10.19 10.18
CA GLY A 104 -26.98 -11.33 9.63
C GLY A 104 -26.21 -12.65 9.74
N TYR A 105 -25.01 -12.65 10.32
CA TYR A 105 -24.23 -13.86 10.56
C TYR A 105 -24.76 -14.57 11.82
N PRO A 106 -25.34 -15.79 11.69
CA PRO A 106 -26.09 -16.42 12.78
C PRO A 106 -25.20 -17.17 13.77
N ASP A 107 -23.94 -17.43 13.44
CA ASP A 107 -23.03 -18.13 14.36
C ASP A 107 -22.65 -17.24 15.57
N PRO A 108 -22.19 -17.85 16.67
CA PRO A 108 -21.74 -17.14 17.86
C PRO A 108 -20.78 -15.97 17.57
N VAL A 109 -20.97 -14.84 18.26
CA VAL A 109 -20.06 -13.68 18.16
C VAL A 109 -18.65 -14.05 18.61
N VAL A 110 -18.55 -14.82 19.70
CA VAL A 110 -17.31 -15.47 20.10
C VAL A 110 -17.38 -16.91 19.60
N VAL A 111 -16.45 -17.41 18.81
CA VAL A 111 -15.13 -16.87 18.48
C VAL A 111 -15.05 -16.11 17.14
N TYR A 112 -16.13 -16.14 16.34
CA TYR A 112 -16.08 -15.83 14.91
C TYR A 112 -16.09 -14.35 14.53
N VAL A 113 -16.56 -13.47 15.43
CA VAL A 113 -16.71 -12.03 15.18
C VAL A 113 -15.85 -11.20 16.13
N SER A 114 -15.80 -11.57 17.41
CA SER A 114 -15.06 -10.83 18.43
C SER A 114 -13.54 -10.96 18.30
N TYR A 115 -12.82 -9.90 18.68
CA TYR A 115 -11.36 -9.88 18.80
C TYR A 115 -10.94 -9.42 20.19
N PHE A 116 -9.71 -9.73 20.61
CA PHE A 116 -9.20 -9.35 21.93
C PHE A 116 -7.85 -8.62 21.87
N TYR A 117 -7.57 -7.82 22.90
CA TYR A 117 -6.26 -7.25 23.21
C TYR A 117 -5.80 -7.68 24.59
N VAL A 118 -4.55 -8.12 24.69
CA VAL A 118 -3.87 -8.33 25.97
C VAL A 118 -3.10 -7.06 26.31
N HIS A 119 -3.42 -6.41 27.42
CA HIS A 119 -2.68 -5.23 27.86
C HIS A 119 -1.30 -5.62 28.41
N LEU A 120 -0.33 -4.73 28.24
CA LEU A 120 0.97 -4.85 28.89
C LEU A 120 0.80 -4.94 30.42
N ASP A 121 1.63 -5.76 31.05
CA ASP A 121 1.58 -6.02 32.49
C ASP A 121 1.93 -4.76 33.32
N ASP A 122 0.98 -4.28 34.13
CA ASP A 122 1.18 -3.16 35.04
C ASP A 122 1.70 -3.65 36.39
N LYS A 123 3.03 -3.65 36.51
CA LYS A 123 3.74 -4.12 37.70
C LYS A 123 3.41 -3.31 38.97
N LEU A 124 2.87 -2.09 38.84
CA LEU A 124 2.57 -1.20 39.96
C LEU A 124 1.17 -1.43 40.55
N ARG A 125 0.26 -2.09 39.81
CA ARG A 125 -1.15 -2.27 40.19
C ARG A 125 -1.56 -3.73 40.06
N ARG A 126 -1.06 -4.55 40.99
CA ARG A 126 -1.36 -5.99 41.09
C ARG A 126 -2.71 -6.31 41.71
N ASP A 127 -3.27 -5.38 42.47
CA ASP A 127 -4.61 -5.51 43.05
C ASP A 127 -5.68 -5.39 41.94
N PRO A 128 -6.58 -6.37 41.77
CA PRO A 128 -7.55 -6.39 40.67
C PRO A 128 -8.51 -5.20 40.70
N ALA A 129 -9.03 -4.85 41.88
CA ALA A 129 -9.93 -3.71 42.04
C ALA A 129 -9.22 -2.39 41.70
N LYS A 130 -8.00 -2.20 42.18
CA LYS A 130 -7.17 -1.02 41.87
C LYS A 130 -6.85 -0.92 40.38
N ARG A 131 -6.50 -2.05 39.74
CA ARG A 131 -6.22 -2.09 38.31
C ARG A 131 -7.46 -1.71 37.50
N ALA A 132 -8.59 -2.35 37.78
CA ALA A 132 -9.85 -2.07 37.12
C ALA A 132 -10.29 -0.61 37.30
N ALA A 133 -10.24 -0.09 38.53
CA ALA A 133 -10.55 1.30 38.83
C ALA A 133 -9.66 2.29 38.06
N SER A 134 -8.36 1.98 37.94
CA SER A 134 -7.42 2.81 37.17
C SER A 134 -7.74 2.82 35.68
N LEU A 135 -8.08 1.66 35.10
CA LEU A 135 -8.48 1.54 33.69
C LEU A 135 -9.78 2.29 33.41
N ILE A 136 -10.79 2.13 34.27
CA ILE A 136 -12.07 2.85 34.16
C ILE A 136 -11.82 4.36 34.26
N LYS A 137 -11.11 4.82 35.29
CA LYS A 137 -10.85 6.26 35.49
C LYS A 137 -10.10 6.88 34.32
N ALA A 138 -9.14 6.14 33.73
CA ALA A 138 -8.42 6.56 32.54
C ALA A 138 -9.28 6.56 31.26
N MET A 139 -10.36 5.79 31.22
CA MET A 139 -11.30 5.71 30.09
C MET A 139 -12.34 6.84 30.08
N LEU A 140 -12.74 7.36 31.25
CA LEU A 140 -13.78 8.40 31.35
C LEU A 140 -13.49 9.67 30.53
N PRO A 141 -12.24 10.21 30.50
CA PRO A 141 -11.93 11.34 29.62
C PRO A 141 -12.05 11.01 28.14
N PHE A 142 -11.71 9.79 27.72
CA PHE A 142 -11.86 9.38 26.32
C PHE A 142 -13.34 9.23 25.95
N ARG A 143 -14.14 8.62 26.84
CA ARG A 143 -15.60 8.59 26.70
C ARG A 143 -16.17 9.99 26.54
N GLU A 144 -15.80 10.91 27.41
CA GLU A 144 -16.24 12.30 27.33
C GLU A 144 -15.89 12.95 25.98
N LEU A 145 -14.66 12.78 25.50
CA LEU A 145 -14.24 13.30 24.20
C LEU A 145 -15.06 12.71 23.04
N VAL A 146 -15.38 11.41 23.08
CA VAL A 146 -16.18 10.73 22.04
C VAL A 146 -17.64 11.17 22.10
N GLU A 147 -18.29 11.07 23.26
CA GLU A 147 -19.72 11.36 23.43
C GLU A 147 -20.04 12.84 23.24
N SER A 148 -19.13 13.74 23.62
CA SER A 148 -19.28 15.18 23.35
C SER A 148 -18.87 15.57 21.92
N GLY A 149 -18.35 14.64 21.11
CA GLY A 149 -17.81 14.90 19.78
C GLY A 149 -16.57 15.81 19.75
N ARG A 150 -15.84 15.92 20.86
CA ARG A 150 -14.63 16.77 21.00
C ARG A 150 -13.32 16.04 20.67
N LEU A 151 -13.34 14.72 20.51
CA LEU A 151 -12.15 13.93 20.16
C LEU A 151 -11.55 14.44 18.85
N GLU A 152 -10.24 14.66 18.80
CA GLU A 152 -9.60 15.11 17.57
C GLU A 152 -9.67 14.03 16.46
N PRO A 153 -9.99 14.39 15.21
CA PRO A 153 -10.05 13.45 14.09
C PRO A 153 -8.72 12.71 13.86
N GLU A 154 -8.81 11.42 13.54
CA GLU A 154 -7.63 10.66 13.12
C GLU A 154 -7.15 11.09 11.73
N LYS A 155 -5.85 10.96 11.50
CA LYS A 155 -5.22 11.29 10.22
C LYS A 155 -4.21 10.22 9.84
N VAL A 156 -4.11 9.93 8.54
CA VAL A 156 -3.01 9.14 7.96
C VAL A 156 -2.26 10.03 6.98
N ARG A 157 -0.94 10.22 7.20
CA ARG A 157 -0.11 11.15 6.41
C ARG A 157 -0.75 12.54 6.24
N GLY A 158 -1.41 13.05 7.29
CA GLY A 158 -2.09 14.35 7.28
C GLY A 158 -3.54 14.35 6.77
N ALA A 159 -3.96 13.33 6.01
CA ALA A 159 -5.33 13.20 5.50
C ALA A 159 -6.29 12.70 6.59
N PRO A 160 -7.42 13.37 6.85
CA PRO A 160 -8.44 12.91 7.79
C PRO A 160 -9.01 11.52 7.47
N LEU A 161 -9.36 10.77 8.51
CA LEU A 161 -10.08 9.51 8.42
C LEU A 161 -11.52 9.65 8.92
N CYS A 162 -12.39 8.78 8.45
CA CYS A 162 -13.78 8.69 8.88
C CYS A 162 -13.86 8.28 10.35
N MET A 163 -14.62 9.05 11.11
CA MET A 163 -14.80 8.88 12.56
C MET A 163 -16.20 8.38 12.92
N ALA A 164 -17.03 7.99 11.95
CA ALA A 164 -18.46 7.74 12.16
C ALA A 164 -18.74 6.55 13.09
N SER A 165 -17.89 5.52 13.04
CA SER A 165 -18.03 4.31 13.86
C SER A 165 -17.75 4.56 15.34
N TYR A 166 -17.06 5.65 15.72
CA TYR A 166 -16.74 5.97 17.11
C TYR A 166 -17.98 6.10 18.00
N LYS A 167 -19.14 6.42 17.42
CA LYS A 167 -20.41 6.48 18.16
C LYS A 167 -20.76 5.16 18.86
N TRP A 168 -20.22 4.03 18.38
CA TRP A 168 -20.47 2.70 18.91
C TRP A 168 -19.49 2.27 20.01
N LEU A 169 -18.51 3.08 20.40
CA LEU A 169 -17.51 2.69 21.42
C LEU A 169 -18.09 2.51 22.82
N PHE A 170 -19.02 3.37 23.22
CA PHE A 170 -19.58 3.39 24.56
C PHE A 170 -21.10 3.38 24.52
N HIS A 171 -21.74 2.95 25.60
CA HIS A 171 -23.20 3.00 25.75
C HIS A 171 -23.93 2.36 24.57
N SER A 172 -23.37 1.29 24.02
CA SER A 172 -23.88 0.61 22.83
C SER A 172 -23.83 -0.90 23.02
N THR A 173 -24.71 -1.62 22.35
CA THR A 173 -24.70 -3.08 22.36
C THR A 173 -25.08 -3.60 20.98
N ARG A 174 -24.52 -4.75 20.60
CA ARG A 174 -25.16 -5.61 19.60
C ARG A 174 -26.43 -6.17 20.24
N TYR A 175 -27.54 -6.15 19.52
CA TYR A 175 -28.84 -6.54 20.03
C TYR A 175 -29.39 -7.71 19.20
N PRO A 176 -29.70 -8.86 19.82
CA PRO A 176 -30.10 -10.06 19.10
C PRO A 176 -31.54 -9.93 18.56
N VAL A 177 -31.71 -10.05 17.25
CA VAL A 177 -33.02 -10.04 16.58
C VAL A 177 -32.99 -10.87 15.30
N LYS A 178 -34.15 -11.43 14.93
CA LYS A 178 -34.32 -12.21 13.69
C LYS A 178 -34.86 -11.34 12.55
N PRO A 179 -34.39 -11.53 11.29
CA PRO A 179 -33.38 -12.49 10.86
C PRO A 179 -31.92 -11.98 10.96
N SER A 180 -31.72 -10.72 11.35
CA SER A 180 -30.39 -10.10 11.48
C SER A 180 -30.39 -9.20 12.70
N ASP A 181 -29.32 -9.30 13.50
CA ASP A 181 -29.07 -8.46 14.67
C ASP A 181 -29.06 -6.97 14.31
N THR A 182 -29.13 -6.12 15.35
CA THR A 182 -28.98 -4.67 15.21
C THR A 182 -27.98 -4.12 16.22
N ALA A 183 -27.66 -2.83 16.12
CA ALA A 183 -26.88 -2.11 17.12
C ALA A 183 -27.76 -1.06 17.79
N GLU A 184 -27.77 -1.04 19.12
CA GLU A 184 -28.51 -0.04 19.90
C GLU A 184 -27.52 0.90 20.60
N LYS A 185 -27.82 2.21 20.57
CA LYS A 185 -27.05 3.26 21.25
C LYS A 185 -27.94 3.91 22.31
N PHE A 186 -27.40 4.10 23.49
CA PHE A 186 -28.07 4.68 24.64
C PHE A 186 -27.50 6.07 24.97
N ASP A 187 -28.33 6.94 25.53
CA ASP A 187 -27.91 8.29 25.93
C ASP A 187 -26.97 8.22 27.15
N PRO A 188 -25.72 8.70 27.04
CA PRO A 188 -24.76 8.68 28.14
C PRO A 188 -25.21 9.51 29.34
N LYS A 189 -26.04 10.55 29.16
CA LYS A 189 -26.51 11.41 30.26
C LYS A 189 -27.44 10.67 31.22
N THR A 190 -28.27 9.77 30.70
CA THR A 190 -29.22 8.97 31.49
C THR A 190 -28.67 7.59 31.88
N ASN A 191 -27.52 7.19 31.33
CA ASN A 191 -26.91 5.88 31.54
C ASN A 191 -25.42 5.97 31.96
N ASN A 192 -25.12 6.80 32.96
CA ASN A 192 -23.75 7.00 33.45
C ASN A 192 -23.31 5.91 34.47
N HIS A 193 -23.24 4.67 34.01
CA HIS A 193 -22.84 3.50 34.79
C HIS A 193 -22.05 2.49 33.95
N ILE A 194 -21.31 1.60 34.63
CA ILE A 194 -20.82 0.35 34.04
C ILE A 194 -21.59 -0.83 34.64
N VAL A 195 -21.49 -1.98 33.98
CA VAL A 195 -21.87 -3.27 34.56
C VAL A 195 -20.61 -4.09 34.83
N VAL A 196 -20.53 -4.66 36.03
CA VAL A 196 -19.41 -5.48 36.48
C VAL A 196 -19.89 -6.92 36.62
N LEU A 197 -19.14 -7.86 36.05
CA LEU A 197 -19.34 -9.30 36.23
C LEU A 197 -18.28 -9.86 37.16
N ARG A 198 -18.71 -10.60 38.19
CA ARG A 198 -17.82 -11.39 39.04
C ARG A 198 -18.55 -12.68 39.39
N LYS A 199 -17.91 -13.82 39.09
CA LYS A 199 -18.44 -15.15 39.43
C LYS A 199 -19.88 -15.36 38.96
N ASN A 200 -20.14 -14.98 37.71
CA ASN A 200 -21.42 -15.11 37.00
C ASN A 200 -22.56 -14.21 37.52
N ARG A 201 -22.25 -13.25 38.39
CA ARG A 201 -23.18 -12.25 38.92
C ARG A 201 -22.94 -10.91 38.26
N PHE A 202 -23.99 -10.13 38.09
CA PHE A 202 -23.97 -8.81 37.45
C PHE A 202 -24.22 -7.72 38.48
N PHE A 203 -23.44 -6.64 38.42
CA PHE A 203 -23.55 -5.52 39.34
C PHE A 203 -23.55 -4.19 38.58
N VAL A 204 -24.36 -3.23 39.02
CA VAL A 204 -24.34 -1.86 38.49
C VAL A 204 -23.42 -1.01 39.34
N VAL A 205 -22.50 -0.31 38.67
CA VAL A 205 -21.62 0.67 39.32
C VAL A 205 -21.85 2.04 38.65
N PRO A 206 -22.50 2.99 39.34
CA PRO A 206 -22.57 4.36 38.84
C PRO A 206 -21.18 4.99 38.79
N LEU A 207 -20.95 5.90 37.84
CA LEU A 207 -19.64 6.55 37.64
C LEU A 207 -19.57 7.96 38.27
N ALA A 208 -20.70 8.44 38.79
CA ALA A 208 -20.81 9.71 39.48
C ALA A 208 -21.80 9.60 40.64
N ASP A 209 -21.70 10.48 41.62
CA ASP A 209 -22.69 10.61 42.68
C ASP A 209 -23.97 11.31 42.21
N ALA A 210 -24.96 11.42 43.11
CA ALA A 210 -26.26 12.04 42.81
C ALA A 210 -26.17 13.54 42.45
N SER A 211 -25.07 14.22 42.77
CA SER A 211 -24.82 15.61 42.37
C SER A 211 -24.18 15.74 40.98
N GLY A 212 -23.77 14.61 40.39
CA GLY A 212 -23.07 14.56 39.10
C GLY A 212 -21.55 14.63 39.22
N ARG A 213 -20.98 14.62 40.44
CA ARG A 213 -19.52 14.57 40.63
C ARG A 213 -19.03 13.16 40.27
N GLU A 214 -18.14 13.09 39.29
CA GLU A 214 -17.48 11.85 38.89
C GLU A 214 -16.69 11.25 40.05
N PHE A 215 -16.82 9.93 40.26
CA PHE A 215 -16.09 9.24 41.32
C PHE A 215 -14.57 9.24 41.09
N SER A 216 -13.81 9.31 42.17
CA SER A 216 -12.35 9.16 42.14
C SER A 216 -11.94 7.70 41.93
N ALA A 217 -10.67 7.48 41.59
CA ALA A 217 -10.15 6.12 41.41
C ALA A 217 -10.27 5.28 42.69
N SER A 218 -10.05 5.88 43.87
CA SER A 218 -10.22 5.20 45.15
C SER A 218 -11.69 4.86 45.43
N GLU A 219 -12.64 5.74 45.10
CA GLU A 219 -14.08 5.47 45.26
C GLU A 219 -14.54 4.31 44.36
N ILE A 220 -14.10 4.29 43.09
CA ILE A 220 -14.37 3.16 42.18
C ILE A 220 -13.72 1.87 42.72
N GLN A 221 -12.48 1.92 43.18
CA GLN A 221 -11.80 0.77 43.78
C GLN A 221 -12.58 0.21 44.97
N ALA A 222 -13.08 1.08 45.87
CA ALA A 222 -13.87 0.67 47.01
C ALA A 222 -15.18 -0.04 46.59
N GLN A 223 -15.89 0.48 45.58
CA GLN A 223 -17.07 -0.19 45.02
C GLN A 223 -16.74 -1.57 44.43
N LEU A 224 -15.62 -1.71 43.72
CA LEU A 224 -15.19 -2.99 43.16
C LEU A 224 -14.78 -3.99 44.26
N ASN A 225 -14.14 -3.54 45.33
CA ASN A 225 -13.85 -4.39 46.50
C ASN A 225 -15.14 -4.85 47.21
N ASN A 226 -16.14 -3.98 47.32
CA ASN A 226 -17.45 -4.35 47.85
C ASN A 226 -18.11 -5.43 46.97
N ILE A 227 -18.01 -5.31 45.65
CA ILE A 227 -18.50 -6.32 44.69
C ILE A 227 -17.76 -7.66 44.84
N ILE A 228 -16.42 -7.64 44.90
CA ILE A 228 -15.61 -8.85 45.10
C ILE A 228 -16.01 -9.56 46.40
N SER A 229 -16.21 -8.79 47.47
CA SER A 229 -16.63 -9.31 48.77
C SER A 229 -18.05 -9.88 48.73
N HIS A 230 -18.98 -9.16 48.08
CA HIS A 230 -20.38 -9.58 47.91
C HIS A 230 -20.53 -10.86 47.08
N ALA A 231 -19.77 -10.98 45.98
CA ALA A 231 -19.80 -12.17 45.12
C ALA A 231 -19.32 -13.44 45.85
N GLY A 232 -18.49 -13.28 46.89
CA GLY A 232 -18.07 -14.37 47.77
C GLY A 232 -17.19 -15.42 47.09
N SER A 233 -17.19 -16.65 47.64
CA SER A 233 -16.33 -17.74 47.16
C SER A 233 -16.96 -18.56 46.04
N GLN A 234 -18.29 -18.64 45.96
CA GLN A 234 -19.02 -19.52 45.03
C GLN A 234 -19.62 -18.74 43.86
N ALA A 235 -19.49 -19.28 42.65
CA ALA A 235 -20.14 -18.73 41.47
C ALA A 235 -21.65 -18.95 41.50
N HIS A 236 -22.39 -18.04 40.85
CA HIS A 236 -23.82 -18.23 40.66
C HIS A 236 -24.06 -19.50 39.81
N PRO A 237 -24.94 -20.43 40.24
CA PRO A 237 -25.12 -21.73 39.60
C PRO A 237 -25.82 -21.66 38.24
N THR A 238 -26.34 -20.50 37.86
CA THR A 238 -26.97 -20.26 36.56
C THR A 238 -26.32 -19.02 35.92
N PRO A 239 -25.31 -19.19 35.06
CA PRO A 239 -24.59 -18.08 34.44
C PRO A 239 -25.37 -17.49 33.26
N ILE A 240 -26.17 -16.45 33.50
CA ILE A 240 -26.97 -15.79 32.44
C ILE A 240 -26.11 -15.25 31.28
N GLY A 241 -24.87 -14.86 31.57
CA GLY A 241 -23.92 -14.40 30.55
C GLY A 241 -23.63 -15.42 29.44
N ALA A 242 -23.72 -16.72 29.75
CA ALA A 242 -23.46 -17.81 28.81
C ALA A 242 -24.40 -17.80 27.59
N LEU A 243 -25.61 -17.26 27.75
CA LEU A 243 -26.57 -17.16 26.65
C LEU A 243 -26.05 -16.27 25.49
N THR A 244 -25.19 -15.28 25.79
CA THR A 244 -24.64 -14.37 24.78
C THR A 244 -23.54 -15.00 23.92
N GLY A 245 -22.98 -16.15 24.36
CA GLY A 245 -21.95 -16.91 23.64
C GLY A 245 -22.52 -17.94 22.68
N ASP A 246 -23.85 -18.00 22.52
CA ASP A 246 -24.53 -18.98 21.68
C ASP A 246 -24.81 -18.43 20.26
N ASN A 247 -25.31 -19.30 19.39
CA ASN A 247 -25.84 -18.94 18.08
C ASN A 247 -26.87 -17.81 18.22
N ARG A 248 -26.87 -16.85 17.29
CA ARG A 248 -27.64 -15.60 17.40
C ARG A 248 -29.15 -15.82 17.44
N ASP A 249 -29.66 -16.82 16.72
CA ASP A 249 -31.08 -17.17 16.75
C ASP A 249 -31.48 -17.83 18.07
N LEU A 250 -30.63 -18.74 18.58
CA LEU A 250 -30.83 -19.38 19.88
C LEU A 250 -30.75 -18.35 21.01
N TRP A 251 -29.80 -17.42 20.94
CA TRP A 251 -29.69 -16.33 21.89
C TRP A 251 -30.92 -15.41 21.81
N THR A 252 -31.40 -15.07 20.62
CA THR A 252 -32.63 -14.26 20.45
C THR A 252 -33.82 -14.92 21.18
N ASP A 253 -34.02 -16.22 20.99
CA ASP A 253 -35.12 -16.96 21.63
C ASP A 253 -34.91 -17.08 23.15
N ALA A 254 -33.67 -17.30 23.59
CA ALA A 254 -33.34 -17.40 25.01
C ALA A 254 -33.49 -16.05 25.74
N ARG A 255 -33.13 -14.94 25.09
CA ARG A 255 -33.36 -13.59 25.62
C ARG A 255 -34.85 -13.30 25.78
N ALA A 256 -35.68 -13.71 24.81
CA ALA A 256 -37.13 -13.60 24.91
C ALA A 256 -37.71 -14.47 26.06
N ALA A 257 -37.21 -15.70 26.22
CA ALA A 257 -37.59 -16.56 27.34
C ALA A 257 -37.18 -15.96 28.70
N LEU A 258 -35.99 -15.37 28.79
CA LEU A 258 -35.52 -14.67 29.99
C LEU A 258 -36.42 -13.49 30.34
N VAL A 259 -36.85 -12.69 29.35
CA VAL A 259 -37.83 -11.62 29.60
C VAL A 259 -39.17 -12.18 30.09
N ALA A 260 -39.67 -13.25 29.45
CA ALA A 260 -40.96 -13.86 29.79
C ALA A 260 -40.98 -14.53 31.18
N ALA A 261 -39.84 -15.00 31.69
CA ALA A 261 -39.73 -15.59 33.03
C ALA A 261 -40.03 -14.60 34.17
N SER A 262 -40.11 -13.29 33.87
CA SER A 262 -40.47 -12.24 34.81
C SER A 262 -41.67 -11.42 34.31
N PRO A 263 -42.92 -11.87 34.58
CA PRO A 263 -44.13 -11.16 34.16
C PRO A 263 -44.26 -9.72 34.70
N SER A 264 -43.52 -9.39 35.77
CA SER A 264 -43.43 -8.03 36.32
C SER A 264 -42.65 -7.06 35.42
N GLY A 265 -41.95 -7.56 34.40
CA GLY A 265 -41.08 -6.79 33.54
C GLY A 265 -39.69 -6.51 34.13
N LYS A 266 -39.37 -7.07 35.31
CA LYS A 266 -38.09 -6.84 36.00
C LYS A 266 -36.89 -7.27 35.14
N ASN A 267 -36.91 -8.47 34.55
CA ASN A 267 -35.78 -8.95 33.73
C ASN A 267 -35.52 -8.04 32.51
N ALA A 268 -36.55 -7.50 31.88
CA ALA A 268 -36.39 -6.54 30.79
C ALA A 268 -35.69 -5.25 31.26
N GLN A 269 -36.01 -4.76 32.47
CA GLN A 269 -35.34 -3.60 33.06
C GLN A 269 -33.88 -3.91 33.42
N LEU A 270 -33.59 -5.11 33.94
CA LEU A 270 -32.23 -5.55 34.24
C LEU A 270 -31.38 -5.68 32.97
N LEU A 271 -31.91 -6.30 31.91
CA LEU A 271 -31.24 -6.38 30.60
C LEU A 271 -30.95 -4.98 30.05
N LYS A 272 -31.91 -4.06 30.12
CA LYS A 272 -31.70 -2.67 29.69
C LYS A 272 -30.54 -1.99 30.43
N LYS A 273 -30.31 -2.32 31.72
CA LYS A 273 -29.15 -1.80 32.48
C LYS A 273 -27.82 -2.35 31.96
N ILE A 274 -27.79 -3.61 31.52
CA ILE A 274 -26.61 -4.21 30.87
C ILE A 274 -26.40 -3.55 29.51
N ASP A 275 -27.43 -3.54 28.66
CA ASP A 275 -27.40 -3.01 27.29
C ASP A 275 -26.96 -1.54 27.26
N SER A 276 -27.40 -0.72 28.22
CA SER A 276 -27.10 0.72 28.27
C SER A 276 -25.80 1.12 28.98
N ALA A 277 -25.10 0.16 29.60
CA ALA A 277 -23.86 0.42 30.31
C ALA A 277 -22.78 1.03 29.38
N MET A 278 -21.93 1.90 29.93
CA MET A 278 -20.78 2.47 29.20
C MET A 278 -19.96 1.38 28.52
N ILE A 279 -19.55 0.39 29.30
CA ILE A 279 -18.93 -0.88 28.90
C ILE A 279 -19.27 -1.93 29.97
N VAL A 280 -18.87 -3.18 29.72
CA VAL A 280 -18.82 -4.22 30.74
C VAL A 280 -17.40 -4.37 31.30
N LEU A 281 -17.28 -4.65 32.60
CA LEU A 281 -16.05 -5.08 33.26
C LEU A 281 -16.21 -6.51 33.75
N ALA A 282 -15.44 -7.44 33.20
CA ALA A 282 -15.31 -8.80 33.74
C ALA A 282 -14.15 -8.84 34.76
N LEU A 283 -14.47 -9.07 36.04
CA LEU A 283 -13.52 -9.33 37.10
C LEU A 283 -13.34 -10.83 37.27
N ASP A 284 -12.37 -11.41 36.57
CA ASP A 284 -12.08 -12.84 36.61
C ASP A 284 -11.26 -13.21 37.85
N ASP A 285 -11.60 -14.34 38.47
CA ASP A 285 -10.90 -14.89 39.63
C ASP A 285 -9.74 -15.83 39.26
N THR A 286 -9.39 -15.87 37.97
CA THR A 286 -8.22 -16.58 37.46
C THR A 286 -6.96 -15.70 37.53
N LYS A 287 -5.78 -16.31 37.32
CA LYS A 287 -4.47 -15.63 37.39
C LYS A 287 -3.58 -16.06 36.21
N PRO A 288 -3.92 -15.68 34.97
CA PRO A 288 -3.19 -16.15 33.79
C PRO A 288 -1.73 -15.68 33.80
N ILE A 289 -0.81 -16.58 33.43
CA ILE A 289 0.64 -16.33 33.50
C ILE A 289 1.24 -16.23 32.10
N THR A 290 0.99 -17.20 31.24
CA THR A 290 1.55 -17.22 29.88
C THR A 290 0.82 -16.25 28.95
N ARG A 291 1.33 -16.06 27.72
CA ARG A 291 0.63 -15.27 26.69
C ARG A 291 -0.59 -16.02 26.17
N GLU A 292 -0.51 -17.33 26.08
CA GLU A 292 -1.62 -18.21 25.71
C GLU A 292 -2.72 -18.17 26.78
N ASP A 293 -2.40 -18.31 28.07
CA ASP A 293 -3.39 -18.32 29.16
C ASP A 293 -4.23 -17.03 29.16
N ILE A 294 -3.55 -15.87 29.05
CA ILE A 294 -4.24 -14.57 29.06
C ILE A 294 -4.96 -14.31 27.74
N SER A 295 -4.47 -14.84 26.62
CA SER A 295 -5.17 -14.74 25.34
C SER A 295 -6.48 -15.51 25.38
N TRP A 296 -6.47 -16.77 25.83
CA TRP A 296 -7.68 -17.56 26.07
C TRP A 296 -8.63 -16.88 27.05
N GLY A 297 -8.10 -16.45 28.21
CA GLY A 297 -8.89 -15.75 29.22
C GLY A 297 -9.58 -14.50 28.65
N THR A 298 -8.89 -13.72 27.83
CA THR A 298 -9.41 -12.43 27.36
C THR A 298 -10.36 -12.61 26.18
N TRP A 299 -10.05 -13.56 25.30
CA TRP A 299 -10.84 -13.85 24.11
C TRP A 299 -12.18 -14.50 24.45
N VAL A 300 -12.14 -15.63 25.17
CA VAL A 300 -13.31 -16.46 25.42
C VAL A 300 -13.58 -16.61 26.92
N GLY A 301 -12.55 -16.65 27.78
CA GLY A 301 -12.76 -16.96 29.19
C GLY A 301 -13.36 -18.36 29.37
N ASP A 302 -14.29 -18.51 30.32
CA ASP A 302 -15.05 -19.73 30.55
C ASP A 302 -16.46 -19.68 29.95
N GLY A 303 -16.78 -18.68 29.13
CA GLY A 303 -18.13 -18.49 28.58
C GLY A 303 -19.17 -17.92 29.55
N ARG A 304 -18.88 -17.86 30.85
CA ARG A 304 -19.91 -17.68 31.90
C ARG A 304 -19.84 -16.31 32.54
N ASN A 305 -18.64 -15.79 32.79
CA ASN A 305 -18.41 -14.46 33.37
C ASN A 305 -18.27 -13.37 32.28
N ARG A 306 -19.13 -13.38 31.26
CA ARG A 306 -19.05 -12.51 30.06
C ARG A 306 -20.41 -11.98 29.61
N TRP A 307 -20.37 -10.93 28.79
CA TRP A 307 -21.49 -10.43 27.98
C TRP A 307 -20.99 -10.05 26.58
N TYR A 308 -20.98 -11.01 25.64
CA TYR A 308 -20.28 -10.88 24.35
C TYR A 308 -20.90 -9.87 23.38
N ASP A 309 -22.14 -9.44 23.63
CA ASP A 309 -22.82 -8.41 22.84
C ASP A 309 -22.26 -6.99 23.04
N LYS A 310 -21.29 -6.81 23.94
CA LYS A 310 -20.74 -5.51 24.33
C LYS A 310 -19.21 -5.54 24.43
N HIS A 311 -18.58 -4.38 24.27
CA HIS A 311 -17.17 -4.19 24.60
C HIS A 311 -16.90 -4.45 26.10
N GLN A 312 -15.84 -5.20 26.40
CA GLN A 312 -15.51 -5.60 27.77
C GLN A 312 -14.07 -5.28 28.14
N LEU A 313 -13.86 -4.67 29.31
CA LEU A 313 -12.59 -4.77 30.02
C LEU A 313 -12.55 -6.08 30.79
N VAL A 314 -11.42 -6.79 30.73
CA VAL A 314 -11.20 -8.01 31.51
C VAL A 314 -10.05 -7.76 32.46
N VAL A 315 -10.24 -8.03 33.77
CA VAL A 315 -9.21 -7.88 34.80
C VAL A 315 -9.18 -9.11 35.67
N TYR A 316 -7.99 -9.67 35.86
CA TYR A 316 -7.73 -10.92 36.56
C TYR A 316 -7.27 -10.67 38.00
N ASP A 317 -7.38 -11.67 38.89
CA ASP A 317 -6.99 -11.58 40.30
C ASP A 317 -5.49 -11.32 40.54
N ASN A 318 -4.64 -11.44 39.51
CA ASN A 318 -3.23 -11.06 39.56
C ASN A 318 -2.95 -9.63 39.02
N GLY A 319 -4.00 -8.87 38.71
CA GLY A 319 -3.92 -7.51 38.18
C GLY A 319 -3.55 -7.42 36.69
N ARG A 320 -3.41 -8.55 35.99
CA ARG A 320 -3.32 -8.52 34.52
C ARG A 320 -4.67 -8.10 33.94
N SER A 321 -4.66 -7.60 32.71
CA SER A 321 -5.88 -7.10 32.07
C SER A 321 -5.85 -7.27 30.55
N GLY A 322 -7.03 -7.24 29.94
CA GLY A 322 -7.22 -7.16 28.51
C GLY A 322 -8.53 -6.47 28.14
N PHE A 323 -8.84 -6.50 26.85
CA PHE A 323 -10.05 -5.93 26.28
C PHE A 323 -10.65 -6.91 25.26
N LEU A 324 -11.96 -7.11 25.30
CA LEU A 324 -12.71 -7.87 24.29
C LEU A 324 -13.58 -6.91 23.46
N GLY A 325 -13.37 -6.92 22.15
CA GLY A 325 -14.06 -6.07 21.18
C GLY A 325 -15.22 -6.80 20.49
N GLU A 326 -16.39 -6.15 20.43
CA GLU A 326 -17.47 -6.50 19.51
C GLU A 326 -17.22 -5.78 18.17
N HIS A 327 -17.26 -6.50 17.04
CA HIS A 327 -16.71 -6.03 15.76
C HIS A 327 -17.79 -5.52 14.78
N SER A 328 -19.06 -5.86 14.98
CA SER A 328 -20.09 -5.76 13.93
C SER A 328 -20.19 -4.40 13.23
N CYS A 329 -20.22 -3.32 14.02
CA CYS A 329 -20.43 -1.95 13.55
C CYS A 329 -19.15 -1.10 13.52
N MET A 330 -17.99 -1.67 13.83
CA MET A 330 -16.74 -0.95 13.98
C MET A 330 -15.53 -1.86 13.76
N ASP A 331 -14.56 -1.38 12.97
CA ASP A 331 -13.29 -2.09 12.78
C ASP A 331 -12.35 -1.90 13.99
N GLY A 332 -11.27 -2.67 14.12
CA GLY A 332 -10.42 -2.64 15.33
C GLY A 332 -9.66 -1.32 15.63
N THR A 333 -9.64 -0.34 14.71
CA THR A 333 -8.82 0.88 14.87
C THR A 333 -9.33 1.87 15.95
N PRO A 334 -10.64 2.11 16.13
CA PRO A 334 -11.12 2.98 17.21
C PRO A 334 -10.91 2.35 18.60
N THR A 335 -11.09 1.03 18.75
CA THR A 335 -10.82 0.34 20.02
C THR A 335 -9.34 0.29 20.34
N LEU A 336 -8.47 0.17 19.32
CA LEU A 336 -7.03 0.36 19.48
C LEU A 336 -6.74 1.75 20.06
N ARG A 337 -7.22 2.82 19.41
CA ARG A 337 -6.98 4.20 19.86
C ARG A 337 -7.47 4.45 21.29
N MET A 338 -8.64 3.93 21.65
CA MET A 338 -9.18 4.04 22.99
C MET A 338 -8.25 3.36 24.01
N ASN A 339 -7.86 2.11 23.78
CA ASN A 339 -7.01 1.37 24.71
C ASN A 339 -5.61 1.97 24.80
N GLU A 340 -5.04 2.47 23.70
CA GLU A 340 -3.78 3.24 23.75
C GLU A 340 -3.91 4.50 24.58
N PHE A 341 -4.98 5.28 24.40
CA PHE A 341 -5.23 6.46 25.23
C PHE A 341 -5.29 6.10 26.72
N VAL A 342 -6.03 5.04 27.07
CA VAL A 342 -6.20 4.58 28.46
C VAL A 342 -4.86 4.16 29.06
N LEU A 343 -4.13 3.27 28.38
CA LEU A 343 -2.89 2.70 28.89
C LEU A 343 -1.74 3.72 28.91
N ALA A 344 -1.63 4.56 27.88
CA ALA A 344 -0.66 5.65 27.84
C ALA A 344 -0.92 6.69 28.94
N SER A 345 -2.19 7.05 29.17
CA SER A 345 -2.56 8.01 30.21
C SER A 345 -2.16 7.52 31.60
N ILE A 346 -2.32 6.22 31.87
CA ILE A 346 -1.86 5.61 33.12
C ILE A 346 -0.32 5.58 33.20
N ALA A 347 0.34 5.12 32.13
CA ALA A 347 1.79 4.97 32.09
C ALA A 347 2.53 6.32 32.23
N HIS A 348 1.96 7.39 31.69
CA HIS A 348 2.53 8.74 31.74
C HIS A 348 2.01 9.60 32.91
N GLY A 349 1.24 9.02 33.84
CA GLY A 349 0.74 9.74 35.02
C GLY A 349 -0.19 10.91 34.67
N LYS A 350 -0.99 10.79 33.62
CA LYS A 350 -1.95 11.81 33.16
C LYS A 350 -3.32 11.71 33.81
N VAL A 351 -3.55 10.64 34.57
CA VAL A 351 -4.80 10.38 35.29
C VAL A 351 -4.53 10.58 36.78
N ASP A 352 -5.42 11.29 37.45
CA ASP A 352 -5.38 11.37 38.90
C ASP A 352 -5.80 10.02 39.50
N LEU A 353 -4.80 9.32 40.03
CA LEU A 353 -4.91 8.04 40.71
C LEU A 353 -4.39 8.16 42.15
N ALA A 354 -4.30 9.38 42.69
CA ALA A 354 -3.81 9.61 44.04
C ALA A 354 -4.67 8.83 45.05
N PRO A 355 -4.06 8.15 46.04
CA PRO A 355 -4.82 7.50 47.09
C PRO A 355 -5.56 8.54 47.92
N GLU A 356 -6.87 8.60 47.76
CA GLU A 356 -7.74 9.41 48.61
C GLU A 356 -8.32 8.59 49.75
N GLN A 357 -8.53 9.24 50.91
CA GLN A 357 -9.35 8.70 51.99
C GLN A 357 -10.80 8.64 51.52
N VAL A 358 -11.33 7.42 51.37
CA VAL A 358 -12.71 7.21 50.92
C VAL A 358 -13.61 6.96 52.12
N ASP A 359 -14.61 7.82 52.28
CA ASP A 359 -15.71 7.60 53.22
C ASP A 359 -16.70 6.62 52.56
N THR A 360 -16.48 5.32 52.77
CA THR A 360 -17.30 4.26 52.16
C THR A 360 -18.77 4.31 52.55
N SER A 361 -19.13 5.00 53.63
CA SER A 361 -20.52 5.20 54.05
C SER A 361 -21.32 6.10 53.10
N LYS A 362 -20.63 6.91 52.30
CA LYS A 362 -21.24 7.81 51.29
C LYS A 362 -21.35 7.17 49.90
N LEU A 363 -20.76 6.00 49.70
CA LEU A 363 -20.84 5.28 48.45
C LEU A 363 -22.20 4.56 48.32
N PRO A 364 -22.74 4.43 47.10
CA PRO A 364 -23.97 3.70 46.88
C PRO A 364 -23.77 2.22 47.24
N GLN A 365 -24.80 1.61 47.83
CA GLN A 365 -24.79 0.18 48.13
C GLN A 365 -24.63 -0.65 46.84
N VAL A 366 -23.99 -1.82 46.96
CA VAL A 366 -23.83 -2.77 45.85
C VAL A 366 -25.19 -3.14 45.30
N GLN A 367 -25.41 -2.89 44.02
CA GLN A 367 -26.65 -3.22 43.31
C GLN A 367 -26.42 -4.44 42.41
N GLU A 368 -26.79 -5.62 42.88
CA GLU A 368 -26.80 -6.86 42.08
C GLU A 368 -28.03 -6.91 41.16
N LEU A 369 -27.83 -7.27 39.89
CA LEU A 369 -28.89 -7.53 38.92
C LEU A 369 -29.32 -9.00 39.01
N VAL A 370 -30.25 -9.28 39.92
CA VAL A 370 -30.76 -10.65 40.16
C VAL A 370 -31.94 -10.95 39.24
N PHE A 371 -31.70 -11.79 38.24
CA PHE A 371 -32.71 -12.26 37.28
C PHE A 371 -33.70 -13.25 37.92
N GLU A 372 -34.97 -13.11 37.57
CA GLU A 372 -35.99 -14.12 37.83
C GLU A 372 -35.91 -15.20 36.76
N ILE A 373 -35.72 -16.45 37.15
CA ILE A 373 -35.50 -17.56 36.20
C ILE A 373 -36.46 -18.70 36.49
N ASP A 374 -36.95 -19.34 35.44
CA ASP A 374 -37.73 -20.58 35.50
C ASP A 374 -36.89 -21.78 35.02
N SER A 375 -37.50 -22.97 35.01
CA SER A 375 -36.83 -24.19 34.53
C SER A 375 -36.43 -24.12 33.06
N LYS A 376 -37.18 -23.37 32.24
CA LYS A 376 -36.88 -23.20 30.81
C LYS A 376 -35.60 -22.38 30.64
N VAL A 377 -35.48 -21.24 31.31
CA VAL A 377 -34.27 -20.40 31.27
C VAL A 377 -33.07 -21.17 31.83
N GLN A 378 -33.24 -21.92 32.92
CA GLN A 378 -32.17 -22.76 33.47
C GLN A 378 -31.67 -23.80 32.46
N GLN A 379 -32.57 -24.44 31.71
CA GLN A 379 -32.18 -25.41 30.69
C GLN A 379 -31.47 -24.74 29.52
N LEU A 380 -31.98 -23.59 29.05
CA LEU A 380 -31.34 -22.84 27.96
C LEU A 380 -29.91 -22.43 28.32
N VAL A 381 -29.68 -21.96 29.55
CA VAL A 381 -28.32 -21.63 30.03
C VAL A 381 -27.41 -22.85 29.98
N LYS A 382 -27.85 -24.02 30.49
CA LYS A 382 -27.05 -25.26 30.46
C LYS A 382 -26.74 -25.70 29.03
N ASP A 383 -27.70 -25.57 28.13
CA ASP A 383 -27.55 -25.93 26.73
C ASP A 383 -26.55 -24.99 26.02
N SER A 384 -26.59 -23.69 26.32
CA SER A 384 -25.62 -22.70 25.83
C SER A 384 -24.21 -22.96 26.38
N GLU A 385 -24.08 -23.26 27.68
CA GLU A 385 -22.80 -23.65 28.29
C GLU A 385 -22.19 -24.87 27.58
N LYS A 386 -23.01 -25.91 27.35
CA LYS A 386 -22.56 -27.12 26.65
C LYS A 386 -22.06 -26.81 25.23
N ARG A 387 -22.85 -26.07 24.43
CA ARG A 387 -22.46 -25.69 23.06
C ARG A 387 -21.21 -24.82 23.05
N PHE A 388 -21.08 -23.89 24.00
CA PHE A 388 -19.90 -23.06 24.14
C PHE A 388 -18.65 -23.90 24.43
N ASP A 389 -18.73 -24.81 25.40
CA ASP A 389 -17.61 -25.69 25.77
C ASP A 389 -17.21 -26.62 24.60
N GLU A 390 -18.19 -27.13 23.83
CA GLU A 390 -17.95 -27.90 22.61
C GLU A 390 -17.27 -27.07 21.51
N LEU A 391 -17.76 -25.84 21.28
CA LEU A 391 -17.22 -24.90 20.30
C LEU A 391 -15.78 -24.52 20.64
N VAL A 392 -15.55 -23.97 21.84
CA VAL A 392 -14.22 -23.52 22.27
C VAL A 392 -13.25 -24.71 22.39
N GLY A 393 -13.73 -25.86 22.87
CA GLY A 393 -12.92 -27.08 22.98
C GLY A 393 -12.44 -27.63 21.63
N ALA A 394 -13.03 -27.22 20.51
CA ALA A 394 -12.57 -27.56 19.16
C ALA A 394 -11.40 -26.68 18.67
N HIS A 395 -11.21 -25.50 19.27
CA HIS A 395 -10.18 -24.54 18.87
C HIS A 395 -8.84 -24.80 19.57
N ASP A 396 -7.76 -24.33 18.95
CA ASP A 396 -6.40 -24.27 19.48
C ASP A 396 -5.87 -22.84 19.35
N LEU A 397 -4.98 -22.43 20.25
CA LEU A 397 -4.36 -21.10 20.26
C LEU A 397 -2.90 -21.19 20.69
N HIS A 398 -2.03 -20.62 19.86
CA HIS A 398 -0.61 -20.48 20.15
C HIS A 398 -0.13 -19.05 19.92
N VAL A 399 0.84 -18.62 20.73
CA VAL A 399 1.52 -17.32 20.54
C VAL A 399 2.98 -17.56 20.18
N LEU A 400 3.45 -16.92 19.12
CA LEU A 400 4.86 -16.83 18.76
C LEU A 400 5.36 -15.42 19.06
N GLN A 401 6.30 -15.31 19.99
CA GLN A 401 7.12 -14.10 20.17
C GLN A 401 8.46 -14.35 19.48
N TYR A 402 8.66 -13.76 18.32
CA TYR A 402 9.90 -13.87 17.56
C TYR A 402 10.75 -12.62 17.77
N GLU A 403 11.91 -12.77 18.41
CA GLU A 403 12.80 -11.67 18.82
C GLU A 403 14.04 -11.55 17.94
N GLY A 404 14.08 -12.26 16.80
CA GLY A 404 15.22 -12.19 15.88
C GLY A 404 15.33 -10.82 15.20
N PHE A 405 14.19 -10.18 14.89
CA PHE A 405 14.13 -8.81 14.39
C PHE A 405 12.71 -8.23 14.45
N GLY A 406 12.58 -6.93 14.18
CA GLY A 406 11.30 -6.23 14.04
C GLY A 406 11.31 -5.15 12.96
N LYS A 407 10.55 -4.07 13.17
CA LYS A 407 10.44 -2.97 12.20
C LYS A 407 11.76 -2.20 12.01
N ASN A 408 12.66 -2.19 13.00
CA ASN A 408 13.94 -1.49 12.90
C ASN A 408 14.81 -2.10 11.80
N PHE A 409 14.96 -3.43 11.83
CA PHE A 409 15.69 -4.19 10.81
C PHE A 409 15.09 -4.02 9.42
N THR A 410 13.80 -4.28 9.26
CA THR A 410 13.13 -4.20 7.94
C THR A 410 13.20 -2.79 7.34
N LYS A 411 13.02 -1.74 8.16
CA LYS A 411 13.20 -0.34 7.72
C LYS A 411 14.64 0.00 7.38
N HIS A 412 15.61 -0.48 8.15
CA HIS A 412 17.03 -0.31 7.84
C HIS A 412 17.36 -0.89 6.45
N HIS A 413 16.75 -2.02 6.10
CA HIS A 413 16.84 -2.66 4.79
C HIS A 413 15.79 -2.17 3.76
N LYS A 414 15.23 -0.97 3.95
CA LYS A 414 14.28 -0.32 3.03
C LYS A 414 13.08 -1.20 2.60
N THR A 415 12.66 -2.12 3.47
CA THR A 415 11.55 -3.03 3.24
C THR A 415 10.38 -2.68 4.15
N SER A 416 9.15 -2.76 3.63
CA SER A 416 7.95 -2.61 4.48
C SER A 416 7.93 -3.72 5.54
N PRO A 417 7.85 -3.39 6.84
CA PRO A 417 7.77 -4.40 7.89
C PRO A 417 6.57 -5.33 7.71
N ASP A 418 5.47 -4.78 7.21
CA ASP A 418 4.23 -5.51 6.98
C ASP A 418 4.35 -6.50 5.81
N ALA A 419 4.95 -6.07 4.69
CA ALA A 419 5.23 -6.96 3.56
C ALA A 419 6.16 -8.11 3.97
N ALA A 420 7.21 -7.84 4.75
CA ALA A 420 8.08 -8.89 5.28
C ALA A 420 7.32 -9.90 6.14
N ALA A 421 6.46 -9.42 7.05
CA ALA A 421 5.64 -10.29 7.90
C ALA A 421 4.65 -11.15 7.09
N GLN A 422 4.08 -10.62 6.00
CA GLN A 422 3.18 -11.37 5.12
C GLN A 422 3.92 -12.42 4.28
N LEU A 423 5.09 -12.08 3.76
CA LEU A 423 5.94 -13.03 3.01
C LEU A 423 6.40 -14.18 3.92
N ILE A 424 6.78 -13.90 5.17
CA ILE A 424 7.11 -14.94 6.15
C ILE A 424 5.97 -15.95 6.30
N LYS A 425 4.71 -15.49 6.35
CA LYS A 425 3.55 -16.39 6.43
C LYS A 425 3.37 -17.22 5.15
N GLN A 426 3.57 -16.60 3.98
CA GLN A 426 3.53 -17.34 2.71
C GLN A 426 4.59 -18.43 2.66
N LEU A 427 5.83 -18.14 3.08
CA LEU A 427 6.90 -19.13 3.13
C LEU A 427 6.61 -20.23 4.15
N ALA A 428 6.14 -19.87 5.35
CA ALA A 428 5.75 -20.85 6.37
C ALA A 428 4.63 -21.78 5.90
N PHE A 429 3.63 -21.25 5.19
CA PHE A 429 2.55 -22.05 4.63
C PHE A 429 3.04 -22.95 3.48
N HIS A 430 3.94 -22.46 2.61
CA HIS A 430 4.58 -23.30 1.59
C HIS A 430 5.38 -24.45 2.20
N LYS A 431 6.08 -24.24 3.32
CA LYS A 431 6.79 -25.32 4.02
C LYS A 431 5.85 -26.43 4.50
N MET A 432 4.63 -26.08 4.92
CA MET A 432 3.63 -27.06 5.36
C MET A 432 2.92 -27.77 4.22
N PHE A 433 2.54 -27.03 3.17
CA PHE A 433 1.58 -27.51 2.17
C PHE A 433 2.11 -27.55 0.74
N ASN A 434 3.36 -27.12 0.53
CA ASN A 434 4.03 -27.05 -0.77
C ASN A 434 3.25 -26.25 -1.84
N ARG A 435 2.57 -25.17 -1.40
CA ARG A 435 1.81 -24.25 -2.26
C ARG A 435 1.54 -22.93 -1.54
N PRO A 436 1.10 -21.88 -2.26
CA PRO A 436 0.59 -20.66 -1.64
C PRO A 436 -0.66 -20.94 -0.80
N GLY A 437 -0.77 -20.21 0.31
CA GLY A 437 -1.97 -20.22 1.15
C GLY A 437 -2.94 -19.13 0.70
N VAL A 438 -4.22 -19.45 0.54
CA VAL A 438 -5.23 -18.43 0.21
C VAL A 438 -5.33 -17.46 1.37
N THR A 439 -4.91 -16.20 1.16
CA THR A 439 -4.63 -15.27 2.25
C THR A 439 -5.48 -14.02 2.17
N TYR A 440 -6.21 -13.76 3.25
CA TYR A 440 -6.89 -12.52 3.53
C TYR A 440 -6.00 -11.63 4.40
N GLU A 441 -5.89 -10.37 4.05
CA GLU A 441 -5.35 -9.34 4.91
C GLU A 441 -6.24 -8.09 4.89
N SER A 442 -6.58 -7.58 6.07
CA SER A 442 -7.50 -6.44 6.18
C SER A 442 -6.83 -5.11 5.81
N ALA A 443 -7.38 -4.38 4.83
CA ALA A 443 -7.05 -2.98 4.57
C ALA A 443 -8.19 -2.05 5.02
N GLN A 444 -7.90 -1.05 5.85
CA GLN A 444 -8.90 -0.04 6.20
C GLN A 444 -9.20 0.88 5.02
N THR A 445 -10.48 1.19 4.81
CA THR A 445 -10.94 2.16 3.79
C THR A 445 -11.51 3.43 4.43
N ARG A 446 -11.20 3.69 5.70
CA ARG A 446 -11.68 4.85 6.47
C ARG A 446 -11.31 6.21 5.87
N LYS A 447 -10.44 6.29 4.87
CA LYS A 447 -10.26 7.55 4.12
C LYS A 447 -11.49 7.98 3.34
N PHE A 448 -12.45 7.06 3.14
CA PHE A 448 -13.73 7.33 2.53
C PHE A 448 -14.84 7.46 3.57
N GLN A 449 -15.91 8.17 3.22
CA GLN A 449 -17.13 8.27 4.03
C GLN A 449 -17.69 6.88 4.35
N LEU A 450 -17.88 6.60 5.65
CA LEU A 450 -18.34 5.29 6.15
C LEU A 450 -17.52 4.10 5.61
N GLY A 451 -16.24 4.32 5.29
CA GLY A 451 -15.34 3.25 4.88
C GLY A 451 -15.20 2.18 5.97
N ARG A 452 -15.24 0.92 5.56
CA ARG A 452 -15.02 -0.27 6.38
C ARG A 452 -13.65 -0.85 6.03
N THR A 453 -13.63 -2.01 5.37
CA THR A 453 -12.42 -2.71 4.96
C THR A 453 -12.51 -3.18 3.50
N GLU A 454 -11.35 -3.27 2.87
CA GLU A 454 -11.08 -4.02 1.63
C GLU A 454 -10.03 -5.11 1.95
N VAL A 455 -9.78 -6.01 1.01
CA VAL A 455 -8.86 -7.15 1.15
C VAL A 455 -7.55 -6.88 0.41
N ILE A 456 -6.45 -7.10 1.10
CA ILE A 456 -5.13 -7.31 0.49
C ILE A 456 -5.00 -8.82 0.29
N ARG A 457 -4.80 -9.24 -0.96
CA ARG A 457 -4.56 -10.66 -1.30
C ARG A 457 -3.06 -10.90 -1.27
N SER A 458 -2.54 -11.38 -0.15
CA SER A 458 -1.09 -11.46 0.09
C SER A 458 -0.41 -12.62 -0.68
N ALA A 459 -1.17 -13.60 -1.15
CA ALA A 459 -0.70 -14.62 -2.08
C ALA A 459 -0.69 -14.07 -3.51
N SER A 460 0.50 -13.94 -4.07
CA SER A 460 0.78 -13.42 -5.42
C SER A 460 1.70 -14.36 -6.18
N ASN A 461 1.81 -14.17 -7.50
CA ASN A 461 2.80 -14.86 -8.32
C ASN A 461 4.22 -14.63 -7.78
N GLU A 462 4.53 -13.41 -7.36
CA GLU A 462 5.84 -13.03 -6.84
C GLU A 462 6.13 -13.64 -5.47
N SER A 463 5.15 -13.68 -4.55
CA SER A 463 5.34 -14.35 -3.27
C SER A 463 5.50 -15.85 -3.43
N GLY A 464 4.78 -16.47 -4.37
CA GLY A 464 4.91 -17.88 -4.70
C GLY A 464 6.29 -18.20 -5.29
N ALA A 465 6.75 -17.41 -6.26
CA ALA A 465 8.07 -17.58 -6.87
C ALA A 465 9.20 -17.43 -5.83
N TRP A 466 9.11 -16.44 -4.94
CA TRP A 466 10.08 -16.27 -3.86
C TRP A 466 10.05 -17.45 -2.88
N ALA A 467 8.86 -17.87 -2.42
CA ALA A 467 8.74 -18.98 -1.49
C ALA A 467 9.24 -20.30 -2.08
N GLN A 468 8.96 -20.57 -3.36
CA GLN A 468 9.50 -21.74 -4.07
C GLN A 468 11.02 -21.71 -4.16
N ALA A 469 11.60 -20.57 -4.51
CA ALA A 469 13.06 -20.42 -4.58
C ALA A 469 13.74 -20.60 -3.22
N MET A 470 13.11 -20.15 -2.13
CA MET A 470 13.60 -20.37 -0.75
C MET A 470 13.61 -21.85 -0.36
N LEU A 471 12.77 -22.68 -0.97
CA LEU A 471 12.67 -24.12 -0.69
C LEU A 471 13.46 -24.99 -1.67
N ASP A 472 13.98 -24.41 -2.76
CA ASP A 472 14.75 -25.13 -3.77
C ASP A 472 16.24 -25.15 -3.39
N PRO A 473 16.81 -26.32 -3.04
CA PRO A 473 18.22 -26.42 -2.66
C PRO A 473 19.19 -26.12 -3.82
N SER A 474 18.71 -26.09 -5.06
CA SER A 474 19.52 -25.68 -6.22
C SER A 474 19.68 -24.16 -6.34
N VAL A 475 18.84 -23.38 -5.67
CA VAL A 475 18.90 -21.91 -5.66
C VAL A 475 19.79 -21.45 -4.51
N THR A 476 21.10 -21.37 -4.77
CA THR A 476 22.08 -20.99 -3.74
C THR A 476 22.51 -19.52 -3.81
N ASP A 477 22.07 -18.76 -4.81
CA ASP A 477 22.47 -17.36 -4.98
C ASP A 477 21.66 -16.43 -4.06
N PRO A 478 22.27 -15.83 -3.02
CA PRO A 478 21.58 -14.94 -2.10
C PRO A 478 21.10 -13.64 -2.76
N VAL A 479 21.73 -13.21 -3.86
CA VAL A 479 21.30 -12.01 -4.61
C VAL A 479 20.01 -12.28 -5.36
N HIS A 480 19.91 -13.43 -6.02
CA HIS A 480 18.67 -13.87 -6.67
C HIS A 480 17.50 -13.96 -5.68
N LEU A 481 17.71 -14.59 -4.51
CA LEU A 481 16.69 -14.68 -3.45
C LEU A 481 16.26 -13.30 -2.94
N ARG A 482 17.21 -12.36 -2.78
CA ARG A 482 16.92 -10.96 -2.43
C ARG A 482 16.08 -10.28 -3.50
N SER A 483 16.42 -10.45 -4.79
CA SER A 483 15.67 -9.86 -5.90
C SER A 483 14.23 -10.36 -5.95
N LEU A 484 14.02 -11.66 -5.76
CA LEU A 484 12.70 -12.27 -5.63
C LEU A 484 11.93 -11.71 -4.43
N PHE A 485 12.57 -11.63 -3.26
CA PHE A 485 11.98 -11.04 -2.06
C PHE A 485 11.55 -9.59 -2.29
N SER A 486 12.43 -8.75 -2.85
CA SER A 486 12.13 -7.35 -3.14
C SER A 486 10.95 -7.19 -4.11
N ARG A 487 10.85 -8.05 -5.14
CA ARG A 487 9.69 -8.05 -6.05
C ARG A 487 8.40 -8.45 -5.33
N ALA A 488 8.45 -9.49 -4.50
CA ALA A 488 7.29 -9.94 -3.74
C ALA A 488 6.83 -8.87 -2.73
N ALA A 489 7.77 -8.20 -2.04
CA ALA A 489 7.46 -7.12 -1.11
C ALA A 489 6.88 -5.89 -1.84
N ALA A 490 7.44 -5.53 -3.00
CA ALA A 490 6.92 -4.43 -3.81
C ALA A 490 5.50 -4.72 -4.32
N ARG A 491 5.23 -5.94 -4.78
CA ARG A 491 3.89 -6.37 -5.19
C ARG A 491 2.88 -6.31 -4.04
N HIS A 492 3.26 -6.80 -2.86
CA HIS A 492 2.42 -6.70 -1.66
C HIS A 492 2.04 -5.25 -1.35
N ILE A 493 3.03 -4.34 -1.35
CA ILE A 493 2.80 -2.90 -1.12
C ILE A 493 1.89 -2.30 -2.20
N GLN A 494 2.08 -2.68 -3.47
CA GLN A 494 1.23 -2.23 -4.57
C GLN A 494 -0.24 -2.63 -4.35
N TYR A 495 -0.49 -3.90 -3.99
CA TYR A 495 -1.84 -4.38 -3.71
C TYR A 495 -2.42 -3.72 -2.46
N ALA A 496 -1.62 -3.52 -1.41
CA ALA A 496 -2.03 -2.82 -0.19
C ALA A 496 -2.52 -1.39 -0.50
N ASN A 497 -1.83 -0.68 -1.41
CA ASN A 497 -2.27 0.64 -1.85
C ASN A 497 -3.61 0.56 -2.60
N TRP A 498 -3.77 -0.39 -3.55
CA TRP A 498 -5.04 -0.59 -4.24
C TRP A 498 -6.19 -0.86 -3.27
N ALA A 499 -6.00 -1.77 -2.31
CA ALA A 499 -7.02 -2.09 -1.32
C ALA A 499 -7.36 -0.87 -0.45
N ALA A 500 -6.36 -0.14 0.04
CA ALA A 500 -6.58 1.09 0.79
C ALA A 500 -7.33 2.15 -0.03
N ASP A 501 -7.11 2.23 -1.35
CA ASP A 501 -7.80 3.09 -2.33
C ASP A 501 -9.20 2.60 -2.72
N GLY A 502 -9.70 1.51 -2.14
CA GLY A 502 -10.98 0.93 -2.53
C GLY A 502 -10.97 0.40 -3.96
N GLN A 503 -9.78 0.06 -4.48
CA GLN A 503 -9.52 -0.48 -5.81
C GLN A 503 -9.18 -1.98 -5.78
N GLY A 504 -9.53 -2.66 -4.68
CA GLY A 504 -9.42 -4.10 -4.52
C GLY A 504 -10.47 -4.85 -5.33
N VAL A 505 -10.46 -6.17 -5.20
CA VAL A 505 -11.32 -7.08 -5.97
C VAL A 505 -12.57 -7.46 -5.19
N ASP A 506 -12.39 -7.78 -3.92
CA ASP A 506 -13.34 -8.54 -3.11
C ASP A 506 -14.63 -7.80 -2.84
N ARG A 507 -14.56 -6.55 -2.35
CA ARG A 507 -15.79 -5.77 -2.09
C ARG A 507 -16.53 -5.43 -3.37
N HIS A 508 -15.81 -5.20 -4.47
CA HIS A 508 -16.44 -4.88 -5.75
C HIS A 508 -17.23 -6.07 -6.31
N LEU A 509 -16.61 -7.25 -6.41
CA LEU A 509 -17.31 -8.46 -6.88
C LEU A 509 -18.46 -8.87 -5.95
N PHE A 510 -18.33 -8.64 -4.63
CA PHE A 510 -19.44 -8.75 -3.68
C PHE A 510 -20.59 -7.80 -4.00
N GLY A 511 -20.29 -6.51 -4.22
CA GLY A 511 -21.29 -5.48 -4.53
C GLY A 511 -22.06 -5.79 -5.82
N LEU A 512 -21.36 -6.25 -6.86
CA LEU A 512 -21.98 -6.67 -8.12
C LEU A 512 -22.91 -7.87 -7.90
N LYS A 513 -22.49 -8.88 -7.13
CA LYS A 513 -23.31 -10.06 -6.81
C LYS A 513 -24.59 -9.69 -6.05
N ARG A 514 -24.52 -8.71 -5.13
CA ARG A 514 -25.68 -8.24 -4.35
C ARG A 514 -26.73 -7.48 -5.18
N LEU A 515 -26.41 -7.11 -6.42
CA LEU A 515 -27.30 -6.37 -7.31
C LEU A 515 -28.07 -7.25 -8.31
N LEU A 516 -27.87 -8.56 -8.26
CA LEU A 516 -28.69 -9.51 -8.99
C LEU A 516 -30.13 -9.44 -8.50
N LYS A 517 -31.07 -9.39 -9.44
CA LYS A 517 -32.51 -9.41 -9.18
C LYS A 517 -33.09 -10.81 -9.37
N ASP A 518 -34.29 -11.03 -8.84
CA ASP A 518 -35.05 -12.25 -9.10
C ASP A 518 -35.22 -12.47 -10.61
N GLY A 519 -34.86 -13.67 -11.07
CA GLY A 519 -34.90 -14.05 -12.48
C GLY A 519 -33.61 -13.77 -13.27
N GLU A 520 -32.62 -13.05 -12.71
CA GLU A 520 -31.29 -12.91 -13.33
C GLU A 520 -30.39 -14.09 -12.92
N SER A 521 -29.79 -14.75 -13.91
CA SER A 521 -28.85 -15.85 -13.65
C SER A 521 -27.57 -15.33 -13.00
N VAL A 522 -27.06 -16.08 -12.02
CA VAL A 522 -25.76 -15.81 -11.41
C VAL A 522 -24.67 -15.95 -12.48
N PRO A 523 -23.83 -14.91 -12.72
CA PRO A 523 -22.78 -14.99 -13.72
C PRO A 523 -21.76 -16.10 -13.46
N GLU A 524 -21.24 -16.73 -14.52
CA GLU A 524 -20.40 -17.93 -14.41
C GLU A 524 -19.11 -17.72 -13.60
N ILE A 525 -18.57 -16.50 -13.58
CA ILE A 525 -17.43 -16.13 -12.71
C ILE A 525 -17.66 -16.49 -11.23
N TYR A 526 -18.91 -16.43 -10.73
CA TYR A 526 -19.22 -16.78 -9.34
C TYR A 526 -19.42 -18.28 -9.10
N SER A 527 -19.67 -19.05 -10.16
CA SER A 527 -19.77 -20.52 -10.11
C SER A 527 -18.47 -21.22 -10.50
N ASP A 528 -17.47 -20.49 -11.01
CA ASP A 528 -16.12 -20.99 -11.22
C ASP A 528 -15.54 -21.53 -9.90
N PRO A 529 -15.10 -22.80 -9.84
CA PRO A 529 -14.43 -23.34 -8.65
C PRO A 529 -13.26 -22.48 -8.16
N SER A 530 -12.52 -21.82 -9.05
CA SER A 530 -11.43 -20.92 -8.69
C SER A 530 -11.92 -19.70 -7.90
N PHE A 531 -13.14 -19.21 -8.17
CA PHE A 531 -13.75 -18.14 -7.38
C PHE A 531 -13.96 -18.58 -5.93
N SER A 532 -14.60 -19.73 -5.72
CA SER A 532 -14.80 -20.27 -4.37
C SER A 532 -13.47 -20.51 -3.66
N LYS A 533 -12.50 -21.13 -4.33
CA LYS A 533 -11.16 -21.39 -3.77
C LYS A 533 -10.46 -20.11 -3.35
N SER A 534 -10.48 -19.08 -4.20
CA SER A 534 -9.82 -17.80 -3.93
C SER A 534 -10.50 -16.95 -2.86
N ASN A 535 -11.71 -17.30 -2.42
CA ASN A 535 -12.44 -16.65 -1.32
C ASN A 535 -12.48 -17.52 -0.05
N HIS A 536 -11.81 -18.67 -0.07
CA HIS A 536 -11.70 -19.59 1.07
C HIS A 536 -10.42 -19.28 1.85
N TRP A 537 -10.52 -18.36 2.82
CA TRP A 537 -9.38 -17.74 3.48
C TRP A 537 -8.66 -18.66 4.47
N GLU A 538 -7.79 -19.52 3.97
CA GLU A 538 -6.95 -20.42 4.79
C GLU A 538 -6.04 -19.67 5.76
N LEU A 539 -5.59 -18.48 5.38
CA LEU A 539 -4.86 -17.56 6.25
C LEU A 539 -5.67 -16.26 6.38
N SER A 540 -6.40 -16.11 7.48
CA SER A 540 -7.04 -14.85 7.82
C SER A 540 -6.09 -14.02 8.67
N THR A 541 -5.59 -12.92 8.11
CA THR A 541 -4.55 -12.12 8.74
C THR A 541 -4.98 -10.67 8.92
N SER A 542 -4.45 -10.04 9.96
CA SER A 542 -4.64 -8.61 10.20
C SER A 542 -3.50 -8.10 11.09
N GLN A 543 -3.11 -6.85 10.89
CA GLN A 543 -1.99 -6.19 11.53
C GLN A 543 -2.48 -5.18 12.55
N LEU A 544 -1.92 -5.23 13.76
CA LEU A 544 -2.14 -4.21 14.77
C LEU A 544 -0.95 -4.19 15.73
N SER A 545 -0.29 -3.03 15.84
CA SER A 545 0.85 -2.80 16.73
C SER A 545 0.53 -1.72 17.74
N SER A 546 0.79 -2.00 19.01
CA SER A 546 0.83 -1.00 20.07
C SER A 546 1.92 -1.34 21.07
N PRO A 547 2.71 -0.37 21.56
CA PRO A 547 3.67 -0.60 22.64
C PRO A 547 2.98 -0.93 23.99
N TYR A 548 1.66 -0.73 24.08
CA TYR A 548 0.88 -1.01 25.29
C TYR A 548 0.20 -2.38 25.29
N PHE A 549 0.40 -3.20 24.24
CA PHE A 549 -0.19 -4.53 24.13
C PHE A 549 0.87 -5.64 24.18
N ASP A 550 0.55 -6.71 24.91
CA ASP A 550 1.35 -7.94 24.99
C ASP A 550 0.76 -9.09 24.12
N GLY A 551 -0.31 -8.82 23.38
CA GLY A 551 -0.93 -9.76 22.44
C GLY A 551 -2.26 -9.25 21.92
N TRP A 552 -2.74 -9.83 20.82
CA TRP A 552 -4.09 -9.63 20.32
C TRP A 552 -4.45 -10.76 19.35
N GLY A 553 -5.74 -11.00 19.11
CA GLY A 553 -6.16 -12.05 18.19
C GLY A 553 -7.66 -12.16 18.01
N TYR A 554 -8.04 -13.12 17.17
CA TYR A 554 -9.40 -13.48 16.78
C TYR A 554 -9.37 -14.91 16.17
N GLY A 555 -10.53 -15.48 15.86
CA GLY A 555 -10.66 -16.84 15.35
C GLY A 555 -10.35 -16.97 13.85
N GLU A 556 -10.11 -18.19 13.41
CA GLU A 556 -10.14 -18.56 12.00
C GLU A 556 -11.53 -18.32 11.38
N VAL A 557 -11.56 -18.06 10.08
CA VAL A 557 -12.79 -17.73 9.34
C VAL A 557 -13.29 -18.87 8.44
N VAL A 558 -12.51 -19.94 8.32
CA VAL A 558 -12.89 -21.19 7.66
C VAL A 558 -12.40 -22.39 8.51
N PRO A 559 -13.12 -23.52 8.53
CA PRO A 559 -12.80 -24.65 9.41
C PRO A 559 -11.41 -25.24 9.24
N ASP A 560 -10.86 -25.18 8.04
CA ASP A 560 -9.55 -25.68 7.64
C ASP A 560 -8.53 -24.56 7.43
N GLY A 561 -8.73 -23.41 8.09
CA GLY A 561 -7.86 -22.26 8.04
C GLY A 561 -7.21 -21.92 9.39
N TYR A 562 -6.57 -20.75 9.42
CA TYR A 562 -5.94 -20.17 10.59
C TYR A 562 -6.35 -18.71 10.75
N GLY A 563 -6.70 -18.30 11.98
CA GLY A 563 -6.65 -16.90 12.38
C GLY A 563 -5.22 -16.55 12.75
N LEU A 564 -4.64 -15.55 12.09
CA LEU A 564 -3.21 -15.25 12.19
C LEU A 564 -2.98 -13.74 12.31
N SER A 565 -3.35 -13.22 13.48
CA SER A 565 -3.10 -11.83 13.86
C SER A 565 -1.63 -11.62 14.19
N TYR A 566 -1.14 -10.39 14.01
CA TYR A 566 0.26 -10.09 14.28
C TYR A 566 0.51 -8.64 14.69
N SER A 567 1.57 -8.46 15.48
CA SER A 567 2.11 -7.18 15.89
C SER A 567 3.58 -7.12 15.50
N ILE A 568 3.99 -5.97 14.97
CA ILE A 568 5.37 -5.69 14.61
C ILE A 568 5.90 -4.65 15.58
N GLY A 569 6.78 -5.09 16.48
CA GLY A 569 7.51 -4.25 17.42
C GLY A 569 8.77 -3.65 16.78
N ASP A 570 9.55 -2.95 17.60
CA ASP A 570 10.83 -2.38 17.20
C ASP A 570 11.80 -3.47 16.75
N ASP A 571 11.97 -4.49 17.59
CA ASP A 571 12.94 -5.59 17.41
C ASP A 571 12.31 -6.98 17.59
N TYR A 572 10.98 -7.07 17.42
CA TYR A 572 10.27 -8.36 17.44
C TYR A 572 9.09 -8.36 16.48
N ILE A 573 8.65 -9.57 16.10
CA ILE A 573 7.33 -9.81 15.51
C ILE A 573 6.60 -10.81 16.41
N ARG A 574 5.33 -10.54 16.70
CA ARG A 574 4.48 -11.43 17.49
C ARG A 574 3.31 -11.90 16.65
N TRP A 575 3.07 -13.19 16.61
CA TRP A 575 1.89 -13.80 15.99
C TRP A 575 1.02 -14.49 17.05
N THR A 576 -0.29 -14.30 16.94
CA THR A 576 -1.27 -15.17 17.61
C THR A 576 -1.92 -16.02 16.53
N ILE A 577 -1.94 -17.33 16.76
CA ILE A 577 -2.38 -18.32 15.79
C ILE A 577 -3.55 -19.08 16.40
N THR A 578 -4.69 -19.09 15.72
CA THR A 578 -5.91 -19.82 16.08
C THR A 578 -6.31 -20.77 14.96
N SER A 579 -6.86 -21.94 15.29
CA SER A 579 -7.44 -22.88 14.32
C SER A 579 -8.30 -23.94 15.00
N LEU A 580 -9.03 -24.76 14.23
CA LEU A 580 -9.68 -25.98 14.71
C LEU A 580 -8.68 -27.16 14.82
N LYS A 581 -7.65 -27.01 15.66
CA LYS A 581 -6.58 -28.02 15.91
C LYS A 581 -5.85 -28.47 14.63
N ARG A 582 -5.54 -27.51 13.75
CA ARG A 582 -4.90 -27.75 12.46
C ARG A 582 -3.37 -27.67 12.55
N ASP A 583 -2.75 -28.51 13.39
CA ASP A 583 -1.28 -28.53 13.58
C ASP A 583 -0.67 -27.13 13.83
N THR A 584 -1.34 -26.32 14.64
CA THR A 584 -0.98 -24.92 14.89
C THR A 584 0.46 -24.76 15.40
N GLN A 585 0.95 -25.74 16.16
CA GLN A 585 2.35 -25.79 16.61
C GLN A 585 3.36 -25.90 15.47
N VAL A 586 3.00 -26.63 14.41
CA VAL A 586 3.85 -26.79 13.21
C VAL A 586 3.91 -25.48 12.43
N LEU A 587 2.76 -24.80 12.26
CA LEU A 587 2.74 -23.45 11.65
C LEU A 587 3.57 -22.46 12.47
N LYS A 588 3.44 -22.48 13.81
CA LYS A 588 4.28 -21.68 14.72
C LYS A 588 5.78 -21.93 14.49
N HIS A 589 6.18 -23.19 14.35
CA HIS A 589 7.57 -23.54 14.06
C HIS A 589 8.03 -22.95 12.73
N TYR A 590 7.28 -23.18 11.65
CA TYR A 590 7.66 -22.69 10.33
C TYR A 590 7.60 -21.17 10.18
N LEU A 591 6.77 -20.46 10.95
CA LEU A 591 6.81 -19.00 11.03
C LEU A 591 8.15 -18.51 11.63
N ALA A 592 8.62 -19.14 12.70
CA ALA A 592 9.89 -18.80 13.32
C ALA A 592 11.08 -19.15 12.42
N GLU A 593 11.02 -20.31 11.74
CA GLU A 593 12.04 -20.73 10.78
C GLU A 593 12.08 -19.78 9.58
N ALA A 594 10.94 -19.51 8.93
CA ALA A 594 10.86 -18.61 7.78
C ALA A 594 11.32 -17.18 8.12
N ALA A 595 11.00 -16.68 9.32
CA ALA A 595 11.53 -15.40 9.80
C ALA A 595 13.06 -15.44 9.97
N THR A 596 13.60 -16.54 10.52
CA THR A 596 15.06 -16.70 10.68
C THR A 596 15.78 -16.84 9.34
N GLU A 597 15.19 -17.55 8.38
CA GLU A 597 15.73 -17.67 7.02
C GLU A 597 15.73 -16.32 6.28
N LEU A 598 14.78 -15.43 6.55
CA LEU A 598 14.82 -14.08 5.97
C LEU A 598 16.09 -13.31 6.39
N LEU A 599 16.67 -13.59 7.56
CA LEU A 599 17.93 -12.99 8.02
C LEU A 599 19.16 -13.51 7.26
N SER A 600 19.09 -14.69 6.64
CA SER A 600 20.20 -15.23 5.84
C SER A 600 20.30 -14.58 4.45
N ILE A 601 19.22 -13.93 4.00
CA ILE A 601 19.22 -13.12 2.79
C ILE A 601 19.92 -11.78 3.09
N PRO A 602 20.90 -11.34 2.29
CA PRO A 602 21.59 -10.07 2.48
C PRO A 602 20.66 -8.90 2.05
N LEU A 603 19.70 -8.54 2.89
CA LEU A 603 18.69 -7.51 2.61
C LEU A 603 19.28 -6.10 2.51
N THR A 604 20.51 -5.87 2.99
CA THR A 604 21.23 -4.62 2.78
C THR A 604 21.69 -4.54 1.33
N VAL A 605 21.19 -3.55 0.60
CA VAL A 605 22.01 -2.92 -0.44
C VAL A 605 23.21 -2.36 0.29
N VAL A 606 24.44 -2.76 -0.07
CA VAL A 606 25.64 -2.05 0.38
C VAL A 606 25.39 -0.56 0.10
N GLN A 607 25.17 0.23 1.16
CA GLN A 607 24.97 1.67 1.06
C GLN A 607 26.30 2.29 0.66
N GLY A 608 26.56 2.34 -0.66
CA GLY A 608 27.19 3.52 -1.23
C GLY A 608 26.22 4.68 -1.03
N SER A 609 26.72 5.77 -0.46
CA SER A 609 26.03 7.04 -0.24
C SER A 609 24.98 7.41 -1.28
N GLU A 610 23.86 7.96 -0.82
CA GLU A 610 22.72 8.52 -1.58
C GLU A 610 23.08 9.79 -2.40
N ASN A 611 24.24 9.80 -3.04
CA ASN A 611 24.69 10.82 -4.01
C ASN A 611 25.30 10.19 -5.29
N CYS A 612 25.08 8.91 -5.56
CA CYS A 612 25.74 8.22 -6.66
C CYS A 612 24.72 7.55 -7.61
N LEU A 613 24.75 7.99 -8.87
CA LEU A 613 24.13 7.42 -10.07
C LEU A 613 24.64 6.00 -10.42
N PHE A 614 24.85 5.13 -9.43
CA PHE A 614 25.49 3.83 -9.61
C PHE A 614 24.66 2.74 -8.93
N TRP A 615 23.51 2.39 -9.51
CA TRP A 615 23.02 1.03 -9.37
C TRP A 615 24.04 0.10 -10.03
N ASP A 616 24.40 -0.96 -9.28
CA ASP A 616 25.31 -2.06 -9.56
C ASP A 616 25.88 -2.17 -10.98
N VAL A 617 26.78 -1.23 -11.32
CA VAL A 617 27.57 -1.32 -12.55
C VAL A 617 28.24 -2.69 -12.63
N HIS A 618 28.70 -3.25 -11.50
CA HIS A 618 29.43 -4.51 -11.47
C HIS A 618 28.57 -5.73 -11.86
N GLU A 619 27.32 -5.84 -11.41
CA GLU A 619 26.42 -6.93 -11.80
C GLU A 619 26.01 -6.86 -13.28
N HIS A 620 25.69 -5.67 -13.78
CA HIS A 620 25.43 -5.48 -15.20
C HIS A 620 26.69 -5.78 -16.03
N TRP A 621 27.87 -5.36 -15.57
CA TRP A 621 29.14 -5.68 -16.22
C TRP A 621 29.43 -7.18 -16.18
N LYS A 622 29.12 -7.89 -15.09
CA LYS A 622 29.21 -9.34 -15.00
C LYS A 622 28.25 -10.04 -15.97
N PHE A 623 27.04 -9.53 -16.14
CA PHE A 623 26.12 -10.04 -17.16
C PHE A 623 26.73 -9.90 -18.56
N TRP A 624 27.18 -8.69 -18.91
CA TRP A 624 27.77 -8.40 -20.22
C TRP A 624 29.08 -9.17 -20.49
N ASP A 625 29.87 -9.42 -19.45
CA ASP A 625 31.10 -10.22 -19.52
C ASP A 625 30.85 -11.74 -19.40
N SER A 626 29.62 -12.17 -19.13
CA SER A 626 29.31 -13.59 -19.00
C SER A 626 29.35 -14.32 -20.35
N GLU A 627 29.90 -15.52 -20.33
CA GLU A 627 29.90 -16.41 -21.50
C GLU A 627 28.47 -16.71 -21.99
N VAL A 628 27.51 -16.77 -21.07
CA VAL A 628 26.09 -17.01 -21.40
C VAL A 628 25.52 -15.86 -22.22
N ALA A 629 25.71 -14.61 -21.79
CA ALA A 629 25.24 -13.45 -22.54
C ALA A 629 25.97 -13.34 -23.88
N PHE A 630 27.27 -13.62 -23.91
CA PHE A 630 28.06 -13.63 -25.14
C PHE A 630 27.53 -14.66 -26.15
N GLN A 631 27.37 -15.93 -25.76
CA GLN A 631 26.87 -16.99 -26.63
C GLN A 631 25.43 -16.74 -27.07
N TYR A 632 24.59 -16.20 -26.17
CA TYR A 632 23.22 -15.85 -26.51
C TYR A 632 23.18 -14.80 -27.62
N VAL A 633 23.87 -13.67 -27.44
CA VAL A 633 23.90 -12.59 -28.44
C VAL A 633 24.59 -13.03 -29.74
N LEU A 634 25.63 -13.87 -29.64
CA LEU A 634 26.32 -14.46 -30.77
C LEU A 634 25.39 -15.37 -31.61
N SER A 635 24.46 -16.07 -30.97
CA SER A 635 23.47 -16.91 -31.67
C SER A 635 22.52 -16.12 -32.58
N TYR A 636 22.36 -14.81 -32.33
CA TYR A 636 21.61 -13.88 -33.17
C TYR A 636 22.50 -13.12 -34.16
N GLY A 637 23.78 -13.48 -34.29
CA GLY A 637 24.71 -12.90 -35.26
C GLY A 637 25.42 -11.62 -34.80
N TYR A 638 25.44 -11.34 -33.49
CA TYR A 638 26.11 -10.17 -32.93
C TYR A 638 27.27 -10.57 -32.01
N THR A 639 28.44 -9.96 -32.21
CA THR A 639 29.63 -10.17 -31.38
C THR A 639 29.76 -9.03 -30.39
N LEU A 640 29.52 -9.28 -29.10
CA LEU A 640 29.68 -8.28 -28.04
C LEU A 640 31.13 -7.77 -27.95
N TYR A 641 31.28 -6.51 -27.58
CA TYR A 641 32.57 -5.97 -27.18
C TYR A 641 33.11 -6.69 -25.94
N ARG A 642 34.43 -6.66 -25.75
CA ARG A 642 35.07 -7.18 -24.54
C ARG A 642 35.07 -6.10 -23.46
N VAL A 643 34.55 -6.42 -22.29
CA VAL A 643 34.64 -5.60 -21.08
C VAL A 643 36.06 -5.74 -20.52
N GLN A 644 36.71 -4.62 -20.19
CA GLN A 644 38.03 -4.56 -19.56
C GLN A 644 37.90 -4.43 -18.03
N GLU A 645 38.99 -4.64 -17.29
CA GLU A 645 39.01 -4.53 -15.82
C GLU A 645 38.60 -3.13 -15.31
N ASP A 646 38.83 -2.08 -16.10
CA ASP A 646 38.44 -0.70 -15.82
C ASP A 646 36.99 -0.36 -16.26
N PHE A 647 36.20 -1.38 -16.64
CA PHE A 647 34.85 -1.28 -17.21
C PHE A 647 34.78 -0.52 -18.55
N SER A 648 35.91 -0.24 -19.18
CA SER A 648 35.92 0.16 -20.59
C SER A 648 35.59 -1.03 -21.48
N THR A 649 35.11 -0.76 -22.70
CA THR A 649 34.79 -1.82 -23.66
C THR A 649 35.59 -1.62 -24.94
N ILE A 650 36.09 -2.72 -25.50
CA ILE A 650 36.86 -2.73 -26.76
C ILE A 650 36.26 -3.74 -27.75
N PRO A 651 36.35 -3.48 -29.07
CA PRO A 651 35.93 -4.43 -30.09
C PRO A 651 36.64 -5.80 -29.92
N ARG A 652 35.89 -6.90 -30.11
CA ARG A 652 36.50 -8.25 -30.16
C ARG A 652 37.02 -8.59 -31.56
N LEU A 653 36.41 -8.02 -32.59
CA LEU A 653 36.81 -8.22 -33.99
C LEU A 653 37.75 -7.08 -34.43
N PRO A 654 38.57 -7.29 -35.48
CA PRO A 654 39.37 -6.24 -36.07
C PRO A 654 38.51 -5.03 -36.47
N VAL A 655 39.10 -3.84 -36.37
CA VAL A 655 38.50 -2.57 -36.78
C VAL A 655 39.26 -1.99 -37.96
N GLU A 656 38.54 -1.35 -38.87
CA GLU A 656 39.12 -0.60 -39.98
C GLU A 656 39.51 0.81 -39.53
N ASP A 657 40.50 1.41 -40.21
CA ASP A 657 40.98 2.76 -39.88
C ASP A 657 39.91 3.83 -40.15
N PHE A 658 39.06 3.60 -41.15
CA PHE A 658 37.92 4.44 -41.49
C PHE A 658 36.82 3.60 -42.16
N THR A 659 35.57 3.82 -41.77
CA THR A 659 34.40 3.22 -42.40
C THR A 659 33.41 4.32 -42.80
N GLU A 660 33.00 4.32 -44.07
CA GLU A 660 31.99 5.23 -44.60
C GLU A 660 30.59 4.87 -44.06
N ALA A 661 29.80 5.88 -43.71
CA ALA A 661 28.46 5.64 -43.19
C ALA A 661 27.50 5.18 -44.29
N GLN A 662 26.81 4.08 -44.01
CA GLN A 662 25.58 3.71 -44.72
C GLN A 662 24.43 3.73 -43.73
N TYR A 663 23.40 4.56 -43.95
CA TYR A 663 22.25 4.65 -43.05
C TYR A 663 21.65 3.24 -42.81
N PRO A 664 21.38 2.84 -41.56
CA PRO A 664 21.33 3.65 -40.34
C PRO A 664 22.64 3.76 -39.52
N PHE A 665 23.74 3.18 -40.00
CA PHE A 665 25.04 3.15 -39.33
C PHE A 665 25.79 4.49 -39.42
N ALA A 666 26.78 4.67 -38.56
CA ALA A 666 27.58 5.89 -38.45
C ALA A 666 28.93 5.76 -39.16
N TYR A 667 29.53 6.91 -39.49
CA TYR A 667 30.94 7.01 -39.86
C TYR A 667 31.78 6.59 -38.65
N SER A 668 32.87 5.88 -38.89
CA SER A 668 33.82 5.55 -37.84
C SER A 668 35.25 5.73 -38.28
N ASP A 669 36.11 6.17 -37.36
CA ASP A 669 37.54 6.31 -37.59
C ASP A 669 38.36 5.87 -36.37
N ALA A 670 39.55 5.33 -36.63
CA ALA A 670 40.47 4.87 -35.61
C ALA A 670 41.44 5.99 -35.13
N GLN A 671 41.20 7.27 -35.47
CA GLN A 671 42.12 8.36 -35.12
C GLN A 671 42.15 8.56 -33.61
N THR A 672 43.32 8.37 -33.00
CA THR A 672 43.54 8.67 -31.58
C THR A 672 44.44 9.89 -31.40
N TRP A 673 44.19 10.69 -30.37
CA TRP A 673 45.13 11.75 -29.91
C TRP A 673 46.00 11.29 -28.73
N ARG A 674 45.85 10.03 -28.29
CA ARG A 674 46.58 9.42 -27.18
C ARG A 674 47.26 8.12 -27.64
N ASP A 675 48.58 8.05 -27.49
CA ASP A 675 49.41 6.91 -27.92
C ASP A 675 49.17 5.59 -27.13
N TRP A 676 48.38 5.61 -26.05
CA TRP A 676 48.22 4.48 -25.12
C TRP A 676 46.82 3.85 -25.06
N ALA A 677 45.83 4.40 -25.78
CA ALA A 677 44.45 3.88 -25.77
C ALA A 677 44.21 2.89 -26.93
N ALA A 678 43.47 1.81 -26.68
CA ALA A 678 43.09 0.88 -27.75
C ALA A 678 42.04 1.55 -28.67
N PRO A 679 42.08 1.33 -30.00
CA PRO A 679 41.07 1.88 -30.91
C PRO A 679 39.64 1.54 -30.48
N PHE A 680 38.75 2.52 -30.48
CA PHE A 680 37.33 2.42 -30.09
C PHE A 680 37.07 2.01 -28.64
N GLN A 681 38.09 2.12 -27.77
CA GLN A 681 37.92 1.95 -26.33
C GLN A 681 37.01 3.05 -25.78
N THR A 682 35.92 2.64 -25.14
CA THR A 682 34.93 3.57 -24.59
C THR A 682 34.61 3.24 -23.15
N SER A 683 34.69 4.25 -22.29
CA SER A 683 34.14 4.20 -20.94
C SER A 683 32.63 4.17 -21.06
N ALA A 684 32.00 3.08 -20.64
CA ALA A 684 30.56 2.94 -20.79
C ALA A 684 29.81 3.92 -19.88
N CYS A 685 29.02 4.81 -20.49
CA CYS A 685 28.23 5.82 -19.79
C CYS A 685 27.00 5.28 -19.05
N SER A 686 26.57 4.04 -19.34
CA SER A 686 25.43 3.38 -18.71
C SER A 686 25.61 1.87 -18.66
N SER A 687 25.27 1.25 -17.52
CA SER A 687 25.38 -0.19 -17.33
C SER A 687 24.28 -0.99 -18.06
N LYS A 688 23.27 -0.33 -18.63
CA LYS A 688 22.20 -0.99 -19.40
C LYS A 688 22.56 -1.24 -20.88
N VAL A 689 23.68 -0.70 -21.36
CA VAL A 689 24.05 -0.72 -22.79
C VAL A 689 25.46 -1.30 -22.97
N LEU A 690 25.63 -2.18 -23.96
CA LEU A 690 26.93 -2.64 -24.42
C LEU A 690 27.04 -2.50 -25.94
N PHE A 691 28.23 -2.19 -26.45
CA PHE A 691 28.48 -2.20 -27.89
C PHE A 691 28.76 -3.62 -28.41
N ALA A 692 28.43 -3.85 -29.68
CA ALA A 692 28.65 -5.09 -30.40
C ALA A 692 28.98 -4.82 -31.87
N GLN A 693 29.37 -5.85 -32.60
CA GLN A 693 29.51 -5.86 -34.05
C GLN A 693 28.57 -6.89 -34.66
N ASP A 694 27.95 -6.56 -35.80
CA ASP A 694 27.16 -7.53 -36.57
C ASP A 694 28.05 -8.42 -37.45
N ALA A 695 27.42 -9.33 -38.21
CA ALA A 695 28.11 -10.24 -39.13
C ALA A 695 28.86 -9.55 -40.29
N GLN A 696 28.66 -8.24 -40.51
CA GLN A 696 29.41 -7.43 -41.48
C GLN A 696 30.46 -6.53 -40.79
N ASN A 697 30.78 -6.79 -39.52
CA ASN A 697 31.67 -6.00 -38.67
C ASN A 697 31.18 -4.56 -38.40
N ARG A 698 29.92 -4.24 -38.69
CA ARG A 698 29.35 -2.90 -38.43
C ARG A 698 29.00 -2.77 -36.95
N HIS A 699 29.20 -1.58 -36.41
CA HIS A 699 29.07 -1.33 -34.98
C HIS A 699 27.63 -1.01 -34.55
N VAL A 700 27.16 -1.71 -33.51
CA VAL A 700 25.82 -1.56 -32.93
C VAL A 700 25.91 -1.36 -31.41
N ALA A 701 24.83 -0.87 -30.83
CA ALA A 701 24.59 -0.80 -29.39
C ALA A 701 23.43 -1.73 -29.01
N ILE A 702 23.58 -2.46 -27.91
CA ILE A 702 22.56 -3.37 -27.39
C ILE A 702 22.14 -2.87 -26.01
N LYS A 703 20.86 -2.54 -25.86
CA LYS A 703 20.26 -2.04 -24.61
C LYS A 703 19.35 -3.10 -23.98
N ILE A 704 19.44 -3.29 -22.67
CA ILE A 704 18.51 -4.15 -21.91
C ILE A 704 17.26 -3.33 -21.53
N VAL A 705 16.08 -3.82 -21.90
CA VAL A 705 14.78 -3.17 -21.68
C VAL A 705 13.79 -4.16 -21.04
N ARG A 706 12.89 -3.71 -20.15
CA ARG A 706 11.88 -4.59 -19.51
C ARG A 706 10.70 -4.89 -20.44
N ALA A 707 10.22 -6.13 -20.49
CA ALA A 707 9.17 -6.54 -21.43
C ALA A 707 7.80 -5.84 -21.24
N ASN A 708 7.50 -5.35 -20.04
CA ASN A 708 6.21 -4.70 -19.72
C ASN A 708 6.35 -3.18 -19.50
N SER A 709 7.40 -2.54 -20.02
CA SER A 709 7.57 -1.08 -19.92
C SER A 709 7.02 -0.34 -21.15
N ASP A 710 6.68 0.94 -20.98
CA ASP A 710 6.38 1.82 -22.11
C ASP A 710 7.58 2.01 -23.03
N GLU A 711 8.81 2.02 -22.49
CA GLU A 711 10.04 2.02 -23.29
C GLU A 711 10.06 0.87 -24.31
N TYR A 712 9.73 -0.36 -23.89
CA TYR A 712 9.66 -1.49 -24.82
C TYR A 712 8.56 -1.31 -25.87
N ARG A 713 7.38 -0.81 -25.48
CA ARG A 713 6.28 -0.52 -26.42
C ARG A 713 6.71 0.50 -27.48
N ILE A 714 7.44 1.54 -27.08
CA ILE A 714 7.99 2.55 -27.98
C ILE A 714 9.03 1.94 -28.91
N LEU A 715 10.02 1.23 -28.38
CA LEU A 715 11.10 0.63 -29.18
C LEU A 715 10.57 -0.42 -30.17
N ARG A 716 9.53 -1.17 -29.78
CA ARG A 716 8.81 -2.06 -30.69
C ARG A 716 8.07 -1.30 -31.78
N PHE A 717 7.35 -0.23 -31.43
CA PHE A 717 6.70 0.63 -32.42
C PHE A 717 7.71 1.19 -33.43
N LEU A 718 8.87 1.66 -32.97
CA LEU A 718 9.94 2.18 -33.83
C LEU A 718 10.52 1.09 -34.74
N LYS A 719 10.69 -0.14 -34.24
CA LYS A 719 11.13 -1.29 -35.05
C LYS A 719 10.18 -1.60 -36.21
N GLU A 720 8.89 -1.32 -36.04
CA GLU A 720 7.85 -1.55 -37.05
C GLU A 720 7.80 -0.45 -38.13
N GLN A 721 8.54 0.65 -37.97
CA GLN A 721 8.58 1.76 -38.93
C GLN A 721 9.60 1.55 -40.05
N ARG A 722 9.39 2.23 -41.18
CA ARG A 722 10.38 2.27 -42.28
C ARG A 722 11.60 3.07 -41.85
N LEU A 723 12.78 2.60 -42.24
CA LEU A 723 14.06 3.24 -41.97
C LEU A 723 14.12 4.67 -42.50
N GLU A 724 13.57 4.91 -43.69
CA GLU A 724 13.53 6.25 -44.31
C GLU A 724 12.67 7.21 -43.49
N THR A 725 11.53 6.74 -42.96
CA THR A 725 10.64 7.55 -42.12
C THR A 725 11.32 7.97 -40.82
N LEU A 726 12.08 7.07 -40.20
CA LEU A 726 12.83 7.39 -38.98
C LEU A 726 14.03 8.32 -39.28
N GLN A 727 14.64 8.19 -40.46
CA GLN A 727 15.69 9.09 -40.92
C GLN A 727 15.18 10.52 -41.12
N GLU A 728 14.06 10.67 -41.84
CA GLU A 728 13.41 11.96 -42.13
C GLU A 728 12.93 12.67 -40.86
N ASN A 729 12.62 11.90 -39.81
CA ASN A 729 12.14 12.41 -38.53
C ASN A 729 13.22 12.41 -37.43
N TYR A 730 14.48 12.15 -37.75
CA TYR A 730 15.59 12.24 -36.79
C TYR A 730 15.36 11.43 -35.50
N VAL A 731 14.79 10.22 -35.61
CA VAL A 731 14.62 9.29 -34.48
C VAL A 731 15.52 8.07 -34.70
N LEU A 732 16.24 7.63 -33.66
CA LEU A 732 17.15 6.50 -33.80
C LEU A 732 16.37 5.19 -34.09
N PRO A 733 16.71 4.45 -35.16
CA PRO A 733 16.00 3.23 -35.49
C PRO A 733 16.41 2.04 -34.62
N VAL A 734 15.47 1.10 -34.46
CA VAL A 734 15.72 -0.20 -33.84
C VAL A 734 15.98 -1.24 -34.93
N LEU A 735 17.16 -1.86 -34.89
CA LEU A 735 17.60 -2.86 -35.86
C LEU A 735 16.98 -4.22 -35.55
N ASP A 736 17.00 -4.62 -34.27
CA ASP A 736 16.51 -5.93 -33.84
C ASP A 736 16.01 -5.92 -32.39
N LEU A 737 15.18 -6.90 -32.05
CA LEU A 737 14.61 -7.13 -30.72
C LEU A 737 14.81 -8.59 -30.34
N LEU A 738 15.77 -8.85 -29.46
CA LEU A 738 16.08 -10.21 -29.02
C LEU A 738 15.32 -10.49 -27.72
N PRO A 739 14.48 -11.54 -27.66
CA PRO A 739 13.73 -11.86 -26.44
C PRO A 739 14.71 -12.24 -25.31
N ALA A 740 14.40 -11.87 -24.08
CA ALA A 740 15.11 -12.35 -22.89
C ALA A 740 14.09 -12.55 -21.77
N ASP A 741 14.29 -13.48 -20.85
CA ASP A 741 13.24 -13.77 -19.85
C ASP A 741 12.91 -12.54 -18.99
N GLY A 742 11.70 -12.00 -19.11
CA GLY A 742 11.26 -10.74 -18.49
C GLY A 742 11.85 -9.44 -19.10
N PHE A 743 12.72 -9.54 -20.10
CA PHE A 743 13.44 -8.42 -20.73
C PHE A 743 13.50 -8.55 -22.26
N TRP A 744 14.07 -7.55 -22.92
CA TRP A 744 14.42 -7.57 -24.33
C TRP A 744 15.78 -6.92 -24.50
N LEU A 745 16.61 -7.49 -25.37
CA LEU A 745 17.84 -6.86 -25.84
C LEU A 745 17.51 -6.12 -27.13
N VAL A 746 17.58 -4.79 -27.07
CA VAL A 746 17.24 -3.90 -28.18
C VAL A 746 18.52 -3.50 -28.90
N VAL A 747 18.63 -3.88 -30.16
CA VAL A 747 19.79 -3.60 -31.00
C VAL A 747 19.56 -2.33 -31.80
N MET A 748 20.47 -1.36 -31.72
CA MET A 748 20.42 -0.06 -32.39
C MET A 748 21.77 0.26 -33.03
N PRO A 749 21.85 1.14 -34.04
CA PRO A 749 23.13 1.57 -34.60
C PRO A 749 24.00 2.24 -33.54
N ARG A 750 25.32 1.94 -33.50
CA ARG A 750 26.25 2.69 -32.65
C ARG A 750 26.44 4.08 -33.24
N ARG A 751 26.27 5.10 -32.40
CA ARG A 751 26.48 6.52 -32.69
C ARG A 751 27.12 7.19 -31.46
N ALA A 752 27.77 8.33 -31.64
CA ALA A 752 28.29 9.11 -30.51
C ALA A 752 27.31 10.20 -30.09
N THR A 753 27.45 10.71 -28.87
CA THR A 753 26.72 11.91 -28.44
C THR A 753 27.10 13.11 -29.32
N SER A 754 26.12 14.00 -29.55
CA SER A 754 26.36 15.20 -30.35
C SER A 754 27.43 16.10 -29.72
N GLY A 755 27.55 16.12 -28.39
CA GLY A 755 28.38 17.11 -27.70
C GLY A 755 27.80 18.53 -27.81
N ILE A 756 28.43 19.47 -27.11
CA ILE A 756 28.08 20.89 -27.19
C ILE A 756 28.53 21.39 -28.56
N PHE A 757 27.73 22.20 -29.27
CA PHE A 757 28.05 22.93 -30.52
C PHE A 757 27.64 22.34 -31.88
N ASP A 758 26.63 21.48 -31.95
CA ASP A 758 26.03 21.08 -33.23
C ASP A 758 24.59 21.61 -33.35
N PHE A 759 24.35 22.47 -34.35
CA PHE A 759 23.09 23.18 -34.59
C PHE A 759 21.98 22.21 -35.05
N SER A 760 21.44 21.45 -34.10
CA SER A 760 20.46 20.37 -34.27
C SER A 760 19.04 20.77 -33.83
N LEU A 761 18.75 22.08 -33.82
CA LEU A 761 17.54 22.63 -33.25
C LEU A 761 16.30 22.19 -34.05
N ALA A 762 16.33 22.37 -35.37
CA ALA A 762 15.23 21.99 -36.25
C ALA A 762 15.02 20.47 -36.24
N GLU A 763 16.09 19.69 -36.30
CA GLU A 763 16.08 18.22 -36.27
C GLU A 763 15.51 17.68 -34.96
N SER A 764 15.88 18.28 -33.83
CA SER A 764 15.37 17.88 -32.50
C SER A 764 13.88 18.19 -32.36
N VAL A 765 13.43 19.36 -32.84
CA VAL A 765 12.00 19.71 -32.83
C VAL A 765 11.22 18.79 -33.76
N GLN A 766 11.74 18.48 -34.96
CA GLN A 766 11.14 17.54 -35.89
C GLN A 766 10.99 16.13 -35.29
N ALA A 767 12.02 15.64 -34.57
CA ALA A 767 11.93 14.38 -33.84
C ALA A 767 10.81 14.41 -32.79
N LEU A 768 10.68 15.51 -32.05
CA LEU A 768 9.64 15.65 -31.04
C LEU A 768 8.23 15.69 -31.66
N ILE A 769 8.06 16.35 -32.82
CA ILE A 769 6.81 16.36 -33.59
C ILE A 769 6.40 14.92 -33.90
N TYR A 770 7.32 14.14 -34.48
CA TYR A 770 7.05 12.76 -34.85
C TYR A 770 6.65 11.88 -33.65
N LEU A 771 7.33 12.03 -32.51
CA LEU A 771 6.97 11.32 -31.28
C LEU A 771 5.57 11.73 -30.80
N HIS A 772 5.28 13.04 -30.77
CA HIS A 772 3.98 13.55 -30.33
C HIS A 772 2.85 13.11 -31.25
N GLU A 773 3.03 13.10 -32.57
CA GLU A 773 2.05 12.57 -33.53
C GLU A 773 1.62 11.14 -33.21
N HIS A 774 2.56 10.32 -32.73
CA HIS A 774 2.33 8.94 -32.32
C HIS A 774 2.01 8.76 -30.82
N ASN A 775 1.64 9.85 -30.14
CA ASN A 775 1.31 9.88 -28.71
C ASN A 775 2.43 9.35 -27.80
N ILE A 776 3.69 9.50 -28.24
CA ILE A 776 4.88 9.20 -27.46
C ILE A 776 5.35 10.49 -26.79
N ILE A 777 5.55 10.45 -25.48
CA ILE A 777 6.03 11.56 -24.66
C ILE A 777 7.40 11.18 -24.12
N HIS A 778 8.42 12.00 -24.38
CA HIS A 778 9.80 11.65 -24.13
C HIS A 778 10.21 11.77 -22.66
N ARG A 779 9.84 12.88 -21.99
CA ARG A 779 10.10 13.15 -20.56
C ARG A 779 11.56 13.29 -20.10
N ASP A 780 12.54 13.14 -20.99
CA ASP A 780 13.97 13.32 -20.67
C ASP A 780 14.74 13.97 -21.84
N ILE A 781 14.34 15.17 -22.25
CA ILE A 781 14.98 15.86 -23.37
C ILE A 781 16.22 16.60 -22.86
N LYS A 782 17.39 16.25 -23.39
CA LYS A 782 18.72 16.84 -23.08
C LYS A 782 19.70 16.55 -24.22
N VAL A 783 20.78 17.33 -24.32
CA VAL A 783 21.80 17.17 -25.39
C VAL A 783 22.44 15.77 -25.41
N ASP A 784 22.61 15.14 -24.23
CA ASP A 784 23.17 13.78 -24.14
C ASP A 784 22.29 12.72 -24.78
N ASN A 785 20.99 13.02 -24.97
CA ASN A 785 20.00 12.14 -25.60
C ASN A 785 19.86 12.41 -27.11
N VAL A 786 20.80 13.15 -27.72
CA VAL A 786 20.90 13.35 -29.17
C VAL A 786 22.22 12.73 -29.66
N LEU A 787 22.10 11.83 -30.63
CA LEU A 787 23.23 11.11 -31.23
C LEU A 787 23.56 11.65 -32.61
N VAL A 788 24.85 11.66 -32.95
CA VAL A 788 25.34 11.99 -34.29
C VAL A 788 25.83 10.72 -35.02
N ASN A 789 25.66 10.64 -36.34
CA ASN A 789 26.15 9.54 -37.17
C ASN A 789 27.68 9.50 -37.36
N HIS A 790 28.48 9.84 -36.35
CA HIS A 790 29.93 9.69 -36.35
C HIS A 790 30.42 9.27 -34.95
N PHE A 791 31.32 8.30 -34.87
CA PHE A 791 32.03 7.97 -33.64
C PHE A 791 33.50 7.62 -33.93
N GLY A 792 34.43 8.15 -33.13
CA GLY A 792 35.86 7.89 -33.29
C GLY A 792 36.40 6.89 -32.27
N ALA A 793 37.71 6.66 -32.33
CA ALA A 793 38.42 5.87 -31.33
C ALA A 793 38.42 6.51 -29.94
N ASP A 794 38.44 7.85 -29.88
CA ASP A 794 38.35 8.62 -28.64
C ASP A 794 36.90 8.99 -28.27
N PRO A 795 36.54 8.99 -26.97
CA PRO A 795 35.19 9.34 -26.51
C PRO A 795 34.84 10.83 -26.69
N THR A 796 35.86 11.71 -26.78
CA THR A 796 35.68 13.14 -26.99
C THR A 796 36.01 13.51 -28.43
N LEU A 797 35.01 13.99 -29.19
CA LEU A 797 35.11 14.27 -30.62
C LEU A 797 35.19 15.77 -30.96
N GLU A 798 35.32 16.64 -29.96
CA GLU A 798 35.33 18.11 -30.12
C GLU A 798 36.49 18.62 -31.01
N HIS A 799 37.58 17.85 -31.13
CA HIS A 799 38.77 18.19 -31.91
C HIS A 799 39.10 17.16 -33.00
N ASN A 800 38.16 16.28 -33.35
CA ASN A 800 38.38 15.28 -34.40
C ASN A 800 38.30 15.96 -35.79
N ALA A 801 39.36 15.77 -36.58
CA ALA A 801 39.50 16.41 -37.89
C ALA A 801 38.44 15.91 -38.88
N LEU A 802 38.18 14.61 -38.88
CA LEU A 802 37.16 13.99 -39.72
C LEU A 802 35.75 14.48 -39.34
N ARG A 803 35.44 14.60 -38.04
CA ARG A 803 34.14 15.16 -37.62
C ARG A 803 33.93 16.59 -38.13
N SER A 804 35.01 17.37 -38.17
CA SER A 804 34.98 18.73 -38.70
C SER A 804 34.79 18.75 -40.22
N GLU A 805 35.43 17.83 -40.94
CA GLU A 805 35.27 17.65 -42.40
C GLU A 805 33.86 17.16 -42.77
N LEU A 806 33.36 16.13 -42.08
CA LEU A 806 31.99 15.63 -42.26
C LEU A 806 30.95 16.72 -41.98
N ARG A 807 31.22 17.61 -41.03
CA ARG A 807 30.39 18.78 -40.75
C ARG A 807 30.44 19.78 -41.91
N SER A 808 31.62 20.15 -42.40
CA SER A 808 31.75 21.08 -43.53
C SER A 808 31.13 20.55 -44.82
N ASP A 809 31.14 19.22 -45.00
CA ASP A 809 30.55 18.54 -46.14
C ASP A 809 29.03 18.31 -46.01
N GLY A 810 28.41 18.67 -44.88
CA GLY A 810 26.99 18.44 -44.63
C GLY A 810 26.61 16.96 -44.50
N LYS A 811 27.56 16.09 -44.11
CA LYS A 811 27.39 14.64 -44.01
C LYS A 811 26.95 14.16 -42.61
N LEU A 812 26.96 15.03 -41.60
CA LEU A 812 26.50 14.71 -40.26
C LEU A 812 24.97 14.72 -40.18
N THR A 813 24.41 13.73 -39.50
CA THR A 813 22.97 13.59 -39.22
C THR A 813 22.75 13.29 -37.75
N TYR A 814 21.68 13.83 -37.18
CA TYR A 814 21.35 13.72 -35.77
C TYR A 814 20.12 12.83 -35.55
N ALA A 815 20.02 12.21 -34.38
CA ALA A 815 18.86 11.43 -33.99
C ALA A 815 18.59 11.49 -32.48
N LEU A 816 17.34 11.71 -32.10
CA LEU A 816 16.88 11.62 -30.72
C LEU A 816 16.77 10.14 -30.30
N PHE A 817 17.17 9.83 -29.08
CA PHE A 817 17.09 8.50 -28.50
C PHE A 817 16.87 8.54 -26.98
N ASP A 818 16.87 7.35 -26.38
CA ASP A 818 16.76 7.10 -24.94
C ASP A 818 15.35 7.27 -24.37
N PHE A 819 14.54 6.23 -24.57
CA PHE A 819 13.13 6.19 -24.17
C PHE A 819 12.90 5.66 -22.73
N ASP A 820 13.93 5.69 -21.89
CA ASP A 820 13.99 5.05 -20.55
C ASP A 820 12.77 5.38 -19.67
N ILE A 821 12.42 6.68 -19.59
CA ILE A 821 11.27 7.17 -18.82
C ILE A 821 10.13 7.70 -19.71
N SER A 822 10.26 7.51 -21.02
CA SER A 822 9.25 7.89 -21.99
C SER A 822 8.00 7.03 -21.83
N ILE A 823 6.86 7.59 -22.23
CA ILE A 823 5.57 6.90 -22.17
C ILE A 823 4.89 6.93 -23.52
N MET A 824 4.11 5.90 -23.82
CA MET A 824 3.23 5.86 -24.98
C MET A 824 1.79 5.94 -24.50
N ALA A 825 1.19 7.12 -24.64
CA ALA A 825 -0.18 7.37 -24.22
C ALA A 825 -1.16 6.54 -25.09
N PRO A 826 -2.39 6.28 -24.60
CA PRO A 826 -3.42 5.61 -25.38
C PRO A 826 -3.63 6.27 -26.75
N PRO A 827 -3.97 5.50 -27.82
CA PRO A 827 -4.18 6.07 -29.16
C PRO A 827 -5.25 7.16 -29.22
N ASP A 828 -6.22 7.13 -28.32
CA ASP A 828 -7.32 8.10 -28.19
C ASP A 828 -6.99 9.29 -27.27
N ALA A 829 -5.79 9.32 -26.68
CA ALA A 829 -5.36 10.44 -25.86
C ALA A 829 -5.29 11.73 -26.69
N LYS A 830 -6.00 12.77 -26.24
CA LYS A 830 -5.99 14.08 -26.87
C LYS A 830 -4.89 14.96 -26.26
N LYS A 831 -4.02 15.48 -27.12
CA LYS A 831 -3.02 16.51 -26.77
C LYS A 831 -3.75 17.73 -26.19
N GLY A 832 -3.25 18.34 -25.13
CA GLY A 832 -3.94 19.43 -24.44
C GLY A 832 -4.92 18.99 -23.34
N GLU A 833 -5.48 17.78 -23.41
CA GLU A 833 -6.45 17.24 -22.43
C GLU A 833 -5.86 16.09 -21.58
N TYR A 834 -4.89 15.34 -22.13
CA TYR A 834 -4.24 14.24 -21.42
C TYR A 834 -3.40 14.76 -20.25
N ARG A 835 -3.50 14.10 -19.09
CA ARG A 835 -2.86 14.53 -17.84
C ARG A 835 -2.11 13.38 -17.18
N LEU A 836 -0.93 13.68 -16.65
CA LEU A 836 -0.15 12.77 -15.82
C LEU A 836 -0.02 13.31 -14.39
N PRO A 837 0.10 12.44 -13.38
CA PRO A 837 0.39 12.85 -12.02
C PRO A 837 1.67 13.71 -11.94
N TYR A 838 1.62 14.81 -11.19
CA TYR A 838 2.72 15.78 -11.09
C TYR A 838 4.06 15.15 -10.64
N GLN A 839 4.06 14.07 -9.85
CA GLN A 839 5.29 13.42 -9.40
C GLN A 839 6.09 12.84 -10.57
N MET A 840 5.43 12.53 -11.69
CA MET A 840 6.11 12.08 -12.90
C MET A 840 6.92 13.21 -13.55
N SER A 841 6.64 14.48 -13.28
CA SER A 841 7.46 15.59 -13.75
C SER A 841 8.77 15.74 -12.97
N TRP A 842 8.94 15.05 -11.83
CA TRP A 842 10.16 15.13 -10.99
C TRP A 842 11.32 14.25 -11.47
N TRP A 843 11.08 13.41 -12.48
CA TRP A 843 12.07 12.47 -13.00
C TRP A 843 12.49 12.91 -14.41
N GLY A 844 13.80 12.86 -14.70
CA GLY A 844 14.39 13.32 -15.97
C GLY A 844 15.56 14.29 -15.74
N SER A 845 15.92 15.05 -16.78
CA SER A 845 17.04 16.00 -16.78
C SER A 845 16.93 17.06 -15.67
N PHE A 846 18.06 17.64 -15.23
CA PHE A 846 18.09 18.67 -14.18
C PHE A 846 17.50 20.03 -14.62
N ASN A 847 17.17 20.18 -15.91
CA ASN A 847 16.72 21.44 -16.54
C ASN A 847 15.24 21.38 -16.94
N GLN A 848 14.38 20.98 -16.00
CA GLN A 848 12.94 20.86 -16.25
C GLN A 848 12.23 22.21 -16.16
N PRO A 849 11.17 22.41 -16.98
CA PRO A 849 10.28 23.55 -16.81
C PRO A 849 9.52 23.41 -15.49
N ARG A 850 9.22 24.54 -14.84
CA ARG A 850 8.61 24.58 -13.48
C ARG A 850 7.08 24.45 -13.50
N ASP A 851 6.53 23.73 -14.46
CA ASP A 851 5.09 23.65 -14.74
C ASP A 851 4.29 23.20 -13.51
N THR A 852 4.77 22.19 -12.79
CA THR A 852 4.11 21.64 -11.60
C THR A 852 4.48 22.35 -10.29
N ALA A 853 5.39 23.33 -10.33
CA ALA A 853 5.84 24.05 -9.13
C ALA A 853 4.77 25.02 -8.58
N GLN A 854 3.68 25.22 -9.32
CA GLN A 854 2.56 26.08 -8.94
C GLN A 854 1.44 25.35 -8.17
N GLY A 855 1.60 24.05 -7.89
CA GLY A 855 0.67 23.27 -7.06
C GLY A 855 -0.40 22.50 -7.85
N GLU A 856 -0.21 22.28 -9.14
CA GLU A 856 -1.07 21.41 -9.96
C GLU A 856 -0.81 19.93 -9.62
N PHE A 857 -1.88 19.14 -9.47
CA PHE A 857 -1.81 17.71 -9.12
C PHE A 857 -1.57 16.82 -10.34
N ASP A 858 -1.78 17.37 -11.52
CA ASP A 858 -1.62 16.71 -12.80
C ASP A 858 -1.18 17.74 -13.85
N TYR A 859 -0.38 17.32 -14.83
CA TYR A 859 0.22 18.22 -15.82
C TYR A 859 0.04 17.70 -17.24
N ASP A 860 0.12 18.61 -18.22
CA ASP A 860 0.13 18.26 -19.64
C ASP A 860 1.54 17.78 -20.05
N PRO A 861 1.73 16.48 -20.34
CA PRO A 861 3.04 15.95 -20.63
C PRO A 861 3.57 16.34 -22.01
N PHE A 862 2.70 16.68 -22.97
CA PHE A 862 3.12 17.12 -24.30
C PHE A 862 3.66 18.55 -24.25
N ALA A 863 2.97 19.43 -23.52
CA ALA A 863 3.46 20.79 -23.28
C ALA A 863 4.76 20.79 -22.44
N PHE A 864 4.89 19.83 -21.51
CA PHE A 864 6.10 19.65 -20.71
C PHE A 864 7.33 19.26 -21.53
N ASP A 865 7.18 18.35 -22.50
CA ASP A 865 8.27 18.01 -23.44
C ASP A 865 8.76 19.23 -24.22
N VAL A 866 7.84 20.07 -24.73
CA VAL A 866 8.22 21.33 -25.42
C VAL A 866 8.96 22.27 -24.45
N GLY A 867 8.52 22.35 -23.19
CA GLY A 867 9.18 23.15 -22.16
C GLY A 867 10.58 22.66 -21.79
N MET A 868 10.80 21.34 -21.72
CA MET A 868 12.15 20.77 -21.52
C MET A 868 13.06 21.06 -22.71
N MET A 869 12.54 20.91 -23.93
CA MET A 869 13.30 21.24 -25.14
C MET A 869 13.67 22.72 -25.19
N GLY A 870 12.73 23.61 -24.86
CA GLY A 870 13.01 25.05 -24.71
C GLY A 870 14.06 25.34 -23.65
N SER A 871 14.00 24.66 -22.49
CA SER A 871 14.97 24.82 -21.40
C SER A 871 16.38 24.39 -21.84
N GLU A 872 16.48 23.31 -22.62
CA GLU A 872 17.74 22.86 -23.22
C GLU A 872 18.26 23.87 -24.26
N PHE A 873 17.38 24.40 -25.13
CA PHE A 873 17.77 25.45 -26.07
C PHE A 873 18.24 26.73 -25.38
N CYS A 874 17.65 27.12 -24.25
CA CYS A 874 18.17 28.23 -23.45
C CYS A 874 19.61 27.95 -23.00
N GLN A 875 19.93 26.73 -22.56
CA GLN A 875 21.28 26.39 -22.10
C GLN A 875 22.33 26.51 -23.21
N GLN A 876 21.95 26.14 -24.43
CA GLN A 876 22.87 26.12 -25.55
C GLN A 876 22.97 27.47 -26.25
N TYR A 877 21.83 28.19 -26.37
CA TYR A 877 21.70 29.29 -27.33
C TYR A 877 21.36 30.65 -26.71
N GLN A 878 21.06 30.75 -25.41
CA GLN A 878 20.64 32.05 -24.82
C GLN A 878 21.69 33.16 -24.98
N GLU A 879 22.98 32.86 -24.93
CA GLU A 879 24.06 33.86 -25.08
C GLU A 879 24.13 34.42 -26.51
N TYR A 880 23.68 33.62 -27.49
CA TYR A 880 23.61 34.03 -28.90
C TYR A 880 22.47 34.99 -29.18
N THR A 881 21.52 35.19 -28.25
CA THR A 881 20.45 36.19 -28.43
C THR A 881 20.98 37.62 -28.57
N THR A 882 22.21 37.89 -28.14
CA THR A 882 22.86 39.20 -28.36
C THR A 882 23.35 39.40 -29.81
N LEU A 883 23.68 38.31 -30.51
CA LEU A 883 24.13 38.29 -31.90
C LEU A 883 22.98 37.99 -32.87
N ILE A 884 22.00 37.22 -32.38
CA ILE A 884 20.83 36.74 -33.09
C ILE A 884 19.60 37.03 -32.20
N PRO A 885 19.17 38.31 -32.11
CA PRO A 885 18.04 38.72 -31.27
C PRO A 885 16.76 37.93 -31.53
N ILE A 886 16.63 37.43 -32.75
CA ILE A 886 15.47 36.68 -33.21
C ILE A 886 15.33 35.29 -32.56
N LEU A 887 16.34 34.77 -31.87
CA LEU A 887 16.22 33.54 -31.07
C LEU A 887 15.47 33.76 -29.74
N ALA A 888 15.48 34.98 -29.20
CA ALA A 888 14.88 35.26 -27.90
C ALA A 888 13.36 34.99 -27.84
N PRO A 889 12.54 35.39 -28.84
CA PRO A 889 11.11 35.07 -28.86
C PRO A 889 10.79 33.57 -28.87
N LEU A 890 11.61 32.75 -29.55
CA LEU A 890 11.44 31.30 -29.58
C LEU A 890 11.71 30.67 -28.21
N LEU A 891 12.85 31.03 -27.61
CA LEU A 891 13.27 30.53 -26.29
C LEU A 891 12.25 30.92 -25.20
N ASP A 892 11.79 32.16 -25.19
CA ASP A 892 10.81 32.67 -24.24
C ASP A 892 9.45 31.95 -24.37
N ARG A 893 8.96 31.78 -25.61
CA ARG A 893 7.68 31.10 -25.85
C ARG A 893 7.71 29.63 -25.45
N MET A 894 8.80 28.92 -25.69
CA MET A 894 8.92 27.51 -25.32
C MET A 894 9.06 27.32 -23.80
N THR A 895 9.67 28.26 -23.09
CA THR A 895 9.92 28.18 -21.63
C THR A 895 8.91 28.93 -20.76
N THR A 896 7.89 29.55 -21.37
CA THR A 896 6.87 30.33 -20.67
C THR A 896 6.20 29.56 -19.52
N ARG A 897 5.88 30.27 -18.43
CA ARG A 897 5.11 29.74 -17.30
C ARG A 897 3.60 29.71 -17.54
N ASP A 898 3.12 30.38 -18.58
CA ASP A 898 1.72 30.28 -19.03
C ASP A 898 1.61 29.12 -20.02
N ILE A 899 1.31 27.92 -19.50
CA ILE A 899 1.30 26.67 -20.28
C ILE A 899 0.33 26.75 -21.47
N GLN A 900 -0.76 27.52 -21.35
CA GLN A 900 -1.73 27.69 -22.44
C GLN A 900 -1.16 28.51 -23.62
N ARG A 901 -0.13 29.32 -23.38
CA ARG A 901 0.57 30.10 -24.40
C ARG A 901 1.79 29.40 -24.99
N ARG A 902 2.24 28.31 -24.37
CA ARG A 902 3.38 27.53 -24.87
C ARG A 902 3.01 26.93 -26.22
N PRO A 903 3.85 27.09 -27.26
CA PRO A 903 3.57 26.50 -28.57
C PRO A 903 3.59 24.96 -28.47
N THR A 904 2.85 24.32 -29.36
CA THR A 904 3.08 22.89 -29.67
C THR A 904 4.44 22.71 -30.36
N ALA A 905 4.96 21.49 -30.45
CA ALA A 905 6.20 21.22 -31.17
C ALA A 905 6.16 21.69 -32.64
N VAL A 906 5.02 21.51 -33.31
CA VAL A 906 4.77 22.00 -34.69
C VAL A 906 4.89 23.52 -34.76
N GLN A 907 4.19 24.23 -33.87
CA GLN A 907 4.23 25.69 -33.80
C GLN A 907 5.61 26.24 -33.43
N ALA A 908 6.39 25.48 -32.65
CA ALA A 908 7.76 25.84 -32.31
C ALA A 908 8.69 25.73 -33.53
N LEU A 909 8.50 24.71 -34.38
CA LEU A 909 9.25 24.57 -35.64
C LEU A 909 8.87 25.67 -36.65
N GLU A 910 7.57 25.91 -36.85
CA GLU A 910 7.09 27.00 -37.72
C GLU A 910 7.68 28.35 -37.30
N LEU A 911 7.65 28.64 -35.99
CA LEU A 911 8.27 29.84 -35.44
C LEU A 911 9.77 29.85 -35.74
N PHE A 912 10.49 28.76 -35.51
CA PHE A 912 11.91 28.69 -35.83
C PHE A 912 12.22 28.94 -37.32
N GLU A 913 11.45 28.35 -38.24
CA GLU A 913 11.65 28.51 -39.69
C GLU A 913 11.36 29.94 -40.18
N GLU A 914 10.37 30.61 -39.59
CA GLU A 914 10.10 32.02 -39.84
C GLU A 914 11.29 32.88 -39.39
N LEU A 915 11.78 32.64 -38.17
CA LEU A 915 12.93 33.35 -37.60
C LEU A 915 14.21 33.10 -38.40
N TYR A 916 14.40 31.88 -38.93
CA TYR A 916 15.57 31.51 -39.73
C TYR A 916 15.67 32.29 -41.05
N LYS A 917 14.53 32.60 -41.69
CA LYS A 917 14.47 33.35 -42.96
C LYS A 917 14.93 34.81 -42.82
N GLU A 918 14.92 35.34 -41.61
CA GLU A 918 15.29 36.73 -41.33
C GLU A 918 16.77 36.89 -40.94
N LEU A 919 17.53 35.79 -40.86
CA LEU A 919 18.95 35.81 -40.52
C LEU A 919 19.82 36.29 -41.69
N THR A 920 20.78 37.17 -41.42
CA THR A 920 21.80 37.57 -42.40
C THR A 920 22.89 36.51 -42.54
N GLU A 921 23.60 36.49 -43.67
CA GLU A 921 24.73 35.60 -43.91
C GLU A 921 25.86 35.77 -42.88
N GLU A 922 26.05 36.99 -42.37
CA GLU A 922 27.01 37.31 -41.29
C GLU A 922 26.56 36.73 -39.95
N GLN A 923 25.25 36.76 -39.64
CA GLN A 923 24.70 36.12 -38.45
C GLN A 923 24.82 34.60 -38.53
N LEU A 924 24.51 34.01 -39.69
CA LEU A 924 24.68 32.57 -39.94
C LEU A 924 26.14 32.11 -39.80
N GLN A 925 27.11 32.93 -40.24
CA GLN A 925 28.53 32.65 -40.05
C GLN A 925 28.99 32.81 -38.60
N SER A 926 28.46 33.80 -37.86
CA SER A 926 28.79 34.03 -36.44
C SER A 926 28.41 32.85 -35.52
N MET A 927 27.46 32.01 -35.96
CA MET A 927 27.02 30.81 -35.25
C MET A 927 28.08 29.70 -35.19
N THR A 928 29.15 29.81 -36.00
CA THR A 928 30.29 28.88 -35.99
C THR A 928 31.39 29.29 -35.01
N TYR A 929 31.31 30.50 -34.41
CA TYR A 929 32.38 31.07 -33.58
C TYR A 929 32.13 30.84 -32.08
N GLN A 930 33.16 30.40 -31.36
CA GLN A 930 33.09 30.16 -29.90
C GLN A 930 32.89 31.47 -29.13
N VAL A 931 31.67 31.70 -28.65
CA VAL A 931 31.46 32.62 -27.52
C VAL A 931 31.92 31.89 -26.25
N LYS A 932 32.87 32.47 -25.51
CA LYS A 932 33.35 31.88 -24.24
C LYS A 932 32.19 31.85 -23.23
N LYS A 933 31.64 30.65 -22.96
CA LYS A 933 30.63 30.42 -21.91
C LYS A 933 31.10 31.05 -20.60
N LYS A 934 30.39 32.07 -20.10
CA LYS A 934 30.51 32.48 -18.70
C LYS A 934 29.63 31.54 -17.87
N TYR A 935 30.13 31.10 -16.72
CA TYR A 935 29.52 30.06 -15.88
C TYR A 935 27.99 30.15 -15.74
N ARG A 936 27.34 28.96 -15.80
CA ARG A 936 25.92 28.63 -15.50
C ARG A 936 25.11 29.79 -14.90
N GLN A 937 24.35 30.49 -15.74
CA GLN A 937 23.22 31.33 -15.29
C GLN A 937 21.90 30.69 -15.73
N VAL A 938 21.02 30.49 -14.74
CA VAL A 938 19.66 29.98 -14.93
C VAL A 938 18.84 31.11 -15.58
N TYR A 939 18.19 30.83 -16.71
CA TYR A 939 17.38 31.78 -17.50
C TYR A 939 16.39 32.60 -16.63
N ASP A 940 15.87 31.99 -15.56
CA ASP A 940 14.95 32.57 -14.57
C ASP A 940 15.58 33.55 -13.54
N THR A 941 16.86 33.96 -13.67
CA THR A 941 17.48 34.94 -12.75
C THR A 941 17.56 36.38 -13.26
N PHE A 942 16.91 36.69 -14.38
CA PHE A 942 16.58 38.08 -14.71
C PHE A 942 15.28 38.49 -14.01
N GLU A 943 15.36 38.83 -12.71
CA GLU A 943 14.39 39.70 -12.05
C GLU A 943 15.12 40.89 -11.41
N ASP A 944 14.64 42.09 -11.80
CA ASP A 944 14.75 43.39 -11.14
C ASP A 944 16.14 44.00 -10.85
N GLY A 945 16.59 44.91 -11.72
CA GLY A 945 17.70 45.81 -11.37
C GLY A 945 18.34 46.66 -12.47
N ASN A 946 17.55 47.44 -13.23
CA ASN A 946 17.75 48.88 -13.48
C ASN A 946 16.66 49.45 -14.40
#